data_AF-A0A453DH01-F1
#
_entry.id   AF-A0A453DH01-F1
#
_cell.length_a   1.000
_cell.length_b   1.000
_cell.length_c   1.000
_cell.angle_alpha   90.00
_cell.angle_beta   90.00
_cell.angle_gamma   90.00
#
_symmetry.space_group_name_H-M   'P 1'
#
loop_
_entity.id
_entity.type
_entity.pdbx_description
1 polymer ?
#
loop_
_entity_poly.entity_id
_entity_poly.type
_entity_poly.pdbx_seq_one_letter_code
_entity_poly.pdbx_strand_id
1 'polypeptide(L)'
;MTQIANLLQDTMEIITQDIMKNGQGVLTPYFKEEVLFSAEDLHKKNEDGISILFYLQKIYPDEWKNFFERIRPKDEESRKSMMDEISRWASYRGQTAKTVRGMMYYRRALEIQCIQDKNGIAKLDHQRTNSSYQDGESVADMDLAIADIKFTYVVSCQVYGMQKVSKDAKEKARYLNILNLMMMYPSLRIAYIDEVEAPNKDGMTEKTYYSVLVKGVGDKYDEEIYRIKLPGKPTNIGEGKPENQNHAIIFTRGEALQVIDMNQDNYLEEAFKMRNVLEEFESTKYGKSKPTILGLREHIFTGSVSSLAWFMSNQETSFVTIGQRVLANPLKVRFHYGHPDIFDRLFHITRGGISKASKTINLSEDIFSGFNSTMRGGNITHHEYMQVGKGRDVGMNQISSFEAKVANGNGEQTLSRDIYRLGRRFDFYRMLSFYFTTVGFYFSSMVTVLTVYVFLYGRLYLVLSGLEKSILLDPRIQENIEPLQNVLASQSVFQLGLLLVLPMVMEVGLEKGFRTALGEFIIMQLQLASVFFTFQLGTKTHYYGRTILHGGAKYIPTGRGFVVYHAKFAENYRMYSRSHFVKGLELLILLVVYLAYGRSYRTSSSLYLFVTFSIWFMVASWLFAPFIFNPSCFEWQKTVDDWTDWRKWMGNRGGIGMSGEQSWEAWWRSEQAHLRKTSVRALILEILMSLRFLIYQYGIVYHLKIARHSTSILVYGLSWLVMLTVLVVLKMVSIGRQKFGTDLQLMFRILKGILFLGFVTVMAVLFAIGGLTITDVLACTLGFLPTGWCILLIGQACAPMIERTMLWDSIQELGRAYDNIMGLILFLPIGFLSWFPFVSEFQTRLLFNQAFSRGLQISRILAGQKDIGEFE
;
A
#
# COMPACT_ATOMS: atom_id res chain seq x y z
N MET A 1 -30.06 3.53 56.87
CA MET A 1 -28.90 3.00 56.11
C MET A 1 -29.32 2.02 55.03
N THR A 2 -30.11 1.00 55.32
CA THR A 2 -30.56 -0.02 54.34
C THR A 2 -31.35 0.55 53.15
N GLN A 3 -32.22 1.54 53.38
CA GLN A 3 -32.94 2.22 52.30
C GLN A 3 -32.01 3.06 51.39
N ILE A 4 -30.96 3.67 51.95
CA ILE A 4 -29.96 4.43 51.18
C ILE A 4 -29.10 3.48 50.36
N ALA A 5 -28.71 2.33 50.94
CA ALA A 5 -27.98 1.29 50.23
C ALA A 5 -28.78 0.69 49.07
N ASN A 6 -30.07 0.40 49.29
CA ASN A 6 -30.95 -0.11 48.23
C ASN A 6 -31.16 0.94 47.13
N LEU A 7 -31.38 2.21 47.49
CA LEU A 7 -31.51 3.29 46.51
C LEU A 7 -30.23 3.47 45.68
N LEU A 8 -29.05 3.41 46.29
CA LEU A 8 -27.77 3.46 45.58
C LEU A 8 -27.57 2.26 44.66
N GLN A 9 -28.00 1.07 45.08
CA GLN A 9 -27.96 -0.14 44.26
C GLN A 9 -28.89 -0.05 43.06
N ASP A 10 -30.14 0.38 43.25
CA ASP A 10 -31.12 0.58 42.18
C ASP A 10 -30.63 1.67 41.20
N THR A 11 -30.06 2.76 41.72
CA THR A 11 -29.49 3.84 40.90
C THR A 11 -28.29 3.34 40.10
N MET A 12 -27.39 2.55 40.71
CA MET A 12 -26.28 1.91 40.03
C MET A 12 -26.75 0.91 38.96
N GLU A 13 -27.79 0.13 39.21
CA GLU A 13 -28.37 -0.80 38.23
C GLU A 13 -28.97 -0.05 37.04
N ILE A 14 -29.74 1.02 37.28
CA ILE A 14 -30.33 1.85 36.22
C ILE A 14 -29.24 2.53 35.40
N ILE A 15 -28.26 3.14 36.05
CA ILE A 15 -27.11 3.76 35.38
C ILE A 15 -26.34 2.72 34.57
N THR A 16 -26.09 1.53 35.14
CA THR A 16 -25.40 0.45 34.43
C THR A 16 -26.21 -0.02 33.22
N GLN A 17 -27.53 -0.14 33.33
CA GLN A 17 -28.39 -0.51 32.20
C GLN A 17 -28.39 0.57 31.11
N ASP A 18 -28.44 1.86 31.45
CA ASP A 18 -28.36 2.96 30.49
C ASP A 18 -26.99 3.01 29.81
N ILE A 19 -25.89 2.86 30.56
CA ILE A 19 -24.52 2.78 30.02
C ILE A 19 -24.36 1.59 29.09
N MET A 20 -24.86 0.43 29.49
CA MET A 20 -24.73 -0.77 28.69
C MET A 20 -25.48 -0.57 27.38
N LYS A 21 -26.75 -0.14 27.45
CA LYS A 21 -27.61 -0.03 26.27
C LYS A 21 -27.30 1.16 25.35
N ASN A 22 -26.91 2.30 25.93
CA ASN A 22 -26.77 3.57 25.22
C ASN A 22 -25.34 4.15 25.25
N GLY A 23 -24.39 3.45 25.88
CA GLY A 23 -22.99 3.85 25.92
C GLY A 23 -22.22 3.39 24.68
N GLN A 24 -21.26 4.22 24.26
CA GLN A 24 -20.39 3.97 23.11
C GLN A 24 -18.91 3.94 23.55
N GLY A 25 -18.23 2.86 23.17
CA GLY A 25 -16.77 2.77 23.21
C GLY A 25 -16.15 3.10 21.85
N VAL A 26 -14.99 3.74 21.86
CA VAL A 26 -14.11 3.84 20.68
C VAL A 26 -12.80 3.13 20.98
N LEU A 27 -12.29 2.36 20.03
CA LEU A 27 -11.02 1.65 20.13
C LEU A 27 -10.13 1.96 18.93
N THR A 28 -8.94 2.51 19.21
CA THR A 28 -7.94 2.82 18.18
C THR A 28 -6.62 2.10 18.47
N PRO A 29 -6.11 1.27 17.54
CA PRO A 29 -4.79 0.68 17.66
C PRO A 29 -3.71 1.69 17.27
N TYR A 30 -2.67 1.82 18.08
CA TYR A 30 -1.50 2.66 17.88
C TYR A 30 -0.22 1.86 18.12
N PHE A 31 0.81 2.06 17.29
CA PHE A 31 2.07 1.37 17.49
C PHE A 31 3.19 2.31 17.94
N LYS A 32 3.74 3.10 17.03
CA LYS A 32 4.91 3.95 17.33
C LYS A 32 4.97 5.23 16.50
N GLU A 33 3.90 5.52 15.76
CA GLU A 33 3.80 6.69 14.91
C GLU A 33 4.02 7.98 15.71
N GLU A 34 4.53 9.03 15.09
CA GLU A 34 4.72 10.30 15.78
C GLU A 34 3.37 10.90 16.20
N VAL A 35 3.29 11.30 17.46
CA VAL A 35 2.06 11.85 18.06
C VAL A 35 1.94 13.34 17.79
N LEU A 36 3.02 14.07 18.08
CA LEU A 36 3.16 15.50 17.84
C LEU A 36 4.47 15.75 17.07
N PHE A 37 4.44 16.68 16.12
CA PHE A 37 5.65 17.21 15.51
C PHE A 37 6.47 17.96 16.56
N SER A 38 7.79 17.75 16.56
CA SER A 38 8.70 18.61 17.32
C SER A 38 8.92 19.94 16.60
N ALA A 39 9.39 20.95 17.33
CA ALA A 39 9.82 22.22 16.72
C ALA A 39 10.91 22.01 15.66
N GLU A 40 11.82 21.06 15.89
CA GLU A 40 12.86 20.72 14.92
C GLU A 40 12.25 20.14 13.64
N ASP A 41 11.30 19.22 13.74
CA ASP A 41 10.68 18.58 12.56
C ASP A 41 9.89 19.59 11.71
N LEU A 42 9.24 20.56 12.36
CA LEU A 42 8.47 21.60 11.67
C LEU A 42 9.33 22.53 10.82
N HIS A 43 10.55 22.82 11.28
CA HIS A 43 11.49 23.72 10.61
C HIS A 43 12.52 22.98 9.75
N LYS A 44 12.69 21.67 9.94
CA LYS A 44 13.56 20.83 9.13
C LYS A 44 13.14 20.90 7.67
N LYS A 45 14.05 21.36 6.84
CA LYS A 45 13.88 21.42 5.38
C LYS A 45 14.15 20.06 4.77
N ASN A 46 13.31 19.64 3.83
CA ASN A 46 13.59 18.48 2.99
C ASN A 46 14.69 18.80 1.95
N GLU A 47 15.06 17.82 1.12
CA GLU A 47 16.03 17.98 0.01
C GLU A 47 15.63 19.11 -0.96
N ASP A 48 14.34 19.44 -1.03
CA ASP A 48 13.79 20.53 -1.84
C ASP A 48 13.74 21.89 -1.11
N GLY A 49 14.26 22.00 0.12
CA GLY A 49 14.28 23.24 0.91
C GLY A 49 12.95 23.61 1.60
N ILE A 50 11.93 22.76 1.52
CA ILE A 50 10.58 22.96 2.05
C ILE A 50 10.47 22.36 3.46
N SER A 51 9.98 23.15 4.41
CA SER A 51 9.65 22.67 5.76
C SER A 51 8.17 22.29 5.88
N ILE A 52 7.86 21.40 6.82
CA ILE A 52 6.48 20.95 7.10
C ILE A 52 5.57 22.15 7.43
N LEU A 53 6.08 23.07 8.25
CA LEU A 53 5.33 24.27 8.63
C LEU A 53 5.02 25.16 7.42
N PHE A 54 6.01 25.40 6.55
CA PHE A 54 5.80 26.20 5.34
C PHE A 54 4.74 25.56 4.44
N TYR A 55 4.79 24.25 4.27
CA TYR A 55 3.81 23.52 3.47
C TYR A 55 2.39 23.65 4.04
N LEU A 56 2.21 23.44 5.35
CA LEU A 56 0.91 23.56 6.01
C LEU A 56 0.32 24.96 5.92
N GLN A 57 1.14 26.00 6.07
CA GLN A 57 0.70 27.40 5.93
C GLN A 57 0.20 27.72 4.53
N LYS A 58 0.77 27.09 3.50
CA LYS A 58 0.37 27.31 2.11
C LYS A 58 -0.89 26.53 1.72
N ILE A 59 -1.13 25.37 2.32
CA ILE A 59 -2.33 24.58 2.06
C ILE A 59 -3.53 25.10 2.86
N TYR A 60 -3.32 25.59 4.07
CA TYR A 60 -4.39 26.06 4.97
C TYR A 60 -4.21 27.55 5.34
N PRO A 61 -4.19 28.49 4.38
CA PRO A 61 -3.92 29.90 4.65
C PRO A 61 -4.98 30.54 5.56
N ASP A 62 -6.26 30.19 5.34
CA ASP A 62 -7.37 30.74 6.11
C ASP A 62 -7.37 30.22 7.56
N GLU A 63 -7.12 28.93 7.75
CA GLU A 63 -7.05 28.34 9.09
C GLU A 63 -5.85 28.83 9.88
N TRP A 64 -4.73 29.10 9.19
CA TRP A 64 -3.54 29.69 9.78
C TRP A 64 -3.79 31.13 10.24
N LYS A 65 -4.51 31.91 9.42
CA LYS A 65 -4.96 33.26 9.80
C LYS A 65 -5.88 33.21 11.03
N ASN A 66 -6.91 32.35 11.02
CA ASN A 66 -7.83 32.17 12.13
C ASN A 66 -7.13 31.68 13.41
N PHE A 67 -6.09 30.86 13.28
CA PHE A 67 -5.24 30.45 14.39
C PHE A 67 -4.50 31.63 15.02
N PHE A 68 -3.86 32.47 14.20
CA PHE A 68 -3.20 33.68 14.68
C PHE A 68 -4.17 34.69 15.32
N GLU A 69 -5.36 34.85 14.75
CA GLU A 69 -6.41 35.72 15.31
C GLU A 69 -6.87 35.28 16.70
N ARG A 70 -6.91 33.96 16.97
CA ARG A 70 -7.28 33.40 18.28
C ARG A 70 -6.19 33.59 19.33
N ILE A 71 -4.92 33.43 18.94
CA ILE A 71 -3.80 33.43 19.90
C ILE A 71 -3.29 34.85 20.19
N ARG A 72 -3.42 35.79 19.22
CA ARG A 72 -3.01 37.20 19.35
C ARG A 72 -1.58 37.38 19.93
N PRO A 73 -0.52 36.93 19.24
CA PRO A 73 0.86 37.16 19.68
C PRO A 73 1.16 38.65 19.79
N LYS A 74 1.80 39.06 20.90
CA LYS A 74 2.21 40.45 21.13
C LYS A 74 3.62 40.73 20.59
N ASP A 75 4.58 39.81 20.79
CA ASP A 75 6.02 40.03 20.47
C ASP A 75 6.75 38.75 19.95
N GLU A 76 8.00 38.87 19.47
CA GLU A 76 8.84 37.74 18.99
C GLU A 76 9.16 36.71 20.09
N GLU A 77 9.28 37.15 21.35
CA GLU A 77 9.49 36.26 22.49
C GLU A 77 8.24 35.41 22.79
N SER A 78 7.04 35.96 22.51
CA SER A 78 5.78 35.21 22.59
C SER A 78 5.71 34.07 21.56
N ARG A 79 6.36 34.22 20.39
CA ARG A 79 6.41 33.14 19.37
C ARG A 79 7.15 31.89 19.84
N LYS A 80 8.20 32.03 20.66
CA LYS A 80 8.92 30.86 21.22
C LYS A 80 8.06 30.10 22.24
N SER A 81 7.31 30.82 23.07
CA SER A 81 6.32 30.23 23.99
C SER A 81 5.15 29.55 23.23
N MET A 82 4.81 30.06 22.05
CA MET A 82 3.74 29.52 21.19
C MET A 82 4.13 28.28 20.38
N MET A 83 5.39 27.83 20.43
CA MET A 83 5.81 26.67 19.64
C MET A 83 5.04 25.41 19.97
N ASP A 84 4.56 25.25 21.21
CA ASP A 84 3.71 24.11 21.59
C ASP A 84 2.32 24.17 20.96
N GLU A 85 1.77 25.37 20.78
CA GLU A 85 0.49 25.57 20.10
C GLU A 85 0.62 25.41 18.59
N ILE A 86 1.70 25.92 17.99
CA ILE A 86 2.02 25.72 16.57
C ILE A 86 2.26 24.24 16.29
N SER A 87 2.99 23.56 17.17
CA SER A 87 3.23 22.10 17.08
C SER A 87 1.92 21.33 17.15
N ARG A 88 1.01 21.68 18.06
CA ARG A 88 -0.33 21.07 18.12
C ARG A 88 -1.16 21.36 16.87
N TRP A 89 -1.19 22.62 16.41
CA TRP A 89 -1.91 23.01 15.19
C TRP A 89 -1.43 22.23 13.97
N ALA A 90 -0.10 22.08 13.82
CA ALA A 90 0.49 21.32 12.73
C ALA A 90 0.20 19.82 12.88
N SER A 91 0.31 19.28 14.10
CA SER A 91 0.10 17.86 14.39
C SER A 91 -1.35 17.43 14.15
N TYR A 92 -2.33 18.31 14.40
CA TYR A 92 -3.74 18.06 14.06
C TYR A 92 -4.01 17.99 12.56
N ARG A 93 -3.07 18.40 11.71
CA ARG A 93 -3.20 18.34 10.24
C ARG A 93 -2.30 17.28 9.60
N GLY A 94 -1.23 16.86 10.29
CA GLY A 94 -0.25 15.94 9.73
C GLY A 94 0.09 14.70 10.53
N GLN A 95 -0.35 14.57 11.79
CA GLN A 95 0.03 13.47 12.69
C GLN A 95 -1.15 12.78 13.34
N THR A 96 -0.87 11.78 14.19
CA THR A 96 -1.89 10.92 14.81
C THR A 96 -2.73 11.62 15.88
N ALA A 97 -2.25 12.74 16.44
CA ALA A 97 -3.01 13.52 17.42
C ALA A 97 -4.36 14.02 16.88
N LYS A 98 -4.51 14.17 15.56
CA LYS A 98 -5.79 14.53 14.92
C LYS A 98 -6.89 13.52 15.25
N THR A 99 -6.57 12.23 15.24
CA THR A 99 -7.51 11.13 15.48
C THR A 99 -8.06 11.21 16.89
N VAL A 100 -7.17 11.46 17.86
CA VAL A 100 -7.56 11.60 19.27
C VAL A 100 -8.51 12.78 19.44
N ARG A 101 -8.14 13.96 18.93
CA ARG A 101 -9.00 15.14 18.96
C ARG A 101 -10.36 14.85 18.31
N GLY A 102 -10.37 14.25 17.13
CA GLY A 102 -11.57 13.92 16.38
C GLY A 102 -12.53 13.04 17.17
N MET A 103 -12.04 11.92 17.73
CA MET A 103 -12.90 11.01 18.50
C MET A 103 -13.39 11.64 19.81
N MET A 104 -12.62 12.56 20.40
CA MET A 104 -13.06 13.28 21.60
C MET A 104 -14.21 14.26 21.32
N TYR A 105 -14.54 14.57 20.06
CA TYR A 105 -15.76 15.30 19.74
C TYR A 105 -17.04 14.55 20.11
N TYR A 106 -17.03 13.22 20.24
CA TYR A 106 -18.19 12.49 20.77
C TYR A 106 -18.50 12.89 22.21
N ARG A 107 -17.48 12.90 23.08
CA ARG A 107 -17.61 13.41 24.45
C ARG A 107 -18.12 14.85 24.43
N ARG A 108 -17.51 15.71 23.60
CA ARG A 108 -17.91 17.11 23.51
C ARG A 108 -19.35 17.31 23.04
N ALA A 109 -19.82 16.50 22.09
CA ALA A 109 -21.20 16.53 21.63
C ALA A 109 -22.17 16.12 22.75
N LEU A 110 -21.83 15.08 23.52
CA LEU A 110 -22.61 14.65 24.69
C LEU A 110 -22.65 15.73 25.78
N GLU A 111 -21.52 16.38 26.07
CA GLU A 111 -21.46 17.52 27.01
C GLU A 111 -22.41 18.64 26.56
N ILE A 112 -22.36 19.02 25.28
CA ILE A 112 -23.22 20.08 24.73
C ILE A 112 -24.70 19.67 24.78
N GLN A 113 -25.03 18.42 24.45
CA GLN A 113 -26.39 17.89 24.54
C GLN A 113 -26.91 17.94 25.98
N CYS A 114 -26.12 17.51 26.97
CA CYS A 114 -26.52 17.55 28.37
C CYS A 114 -26.82 18.99 28.82
N ILE A 115 -25.96 19.94 28.46
CA ILE A 115 -26.17 21.36 28.75
C ILE A 115 -27.46 21.89 28.10
N GLN A 116 -27.76 21.50 26.86
CA GLN A 116 -28.97 21.94 26.15
C GLN A 116 -30.24 21.32 26.72
N ASP A 117 -30.25 20.02 27.02
CA ASP A 117 -31.40 19.33 27.61
C ASP A 117 -31.76 19.96 28.97
N LYS A 118 -30.75 20.30 29.78
CA LYS A 118 -30.93 21.02 31.03
C LYS A 118 -31.45 22.44 30.84
N ASN A 119 -30.94 23.21 29.87
CA ASN A 119 -31.47 24.55 29.59
C ASN A 119 -32.92 24.53 29.08
N GLY A 120 -33.35 23.45 28.42
CA GLY A 120 -34.74 23.21 28.07
C GLY A 120 -35.63 22.99 29.30
N ILE A 121 -35.16 22.19 30.26
CA ILE A 121 -35.85 21.93 31.54
C ILE A 121 -35.82 23.18 32.43
N ALA A 122 -34.70 23.89 32.52
CA ALA A 122 -34.57 25.14 33.28
C ALA A 122 -35.42 26.27 32.69
N LYS A 123 -35.71 26.29 31.37
CA LYS A 123 -36.72 27.19 30.79
C LYS A 123 -38.16 26.82 31.19
N LEU A 124 -38.44 25.54 31.41
CA LEU A 124 -39.73 25.06 31.96
C LEU A 124 -39.83 25.35 33.48
N ASP A 125 -38.73 25.24 34.22
CA ASP A 125 -38.67 25.47 35.68
C ASP A 125 -38.44 26.94 36.08
N HIS A 126 -37.89 27.80 35.22
CA HIS A 126 -37.84 29.25 35.45
C HIS A 126 -39.22 29.91 35.36
N GLN A 127 -40.26 29.21 34.89
CA GLN A 127 -41.64 29.62 35.15
C GLN A 127 -42.11 29.31 36.58
N ARG A 128 -41.29 28.63 37.41
CA ARG A 128 -41.68 28.17 38.76
C ARG A 128 -40.76 28.55 39.91
N THR A 129 -39.46 28.82 39.75
CA THR A 129 -38.66 29.35 40.88
C THR A 129 -37.31 29.97 40.51
N ASN A 130 -36.88 30.96 41.30
CA ASN A 130 -35.56 31.60 41.29
C ASN A 130 -34.63 30.90 42.30
N SER A 131 -33.59 30.21 41.85
CA SER A 131 -32.48 29.78 42.72
C SER A 131 -31.11 30.06 42.08
N SER A 132 -30.10 30.14 42.95
CA SER A 132 -28.89 30.97 42.89
C SER A 132 -27.65 30.34 42.23
N TYR A 133 -26.73 31.23 41.83
CA TYR A 133 -25.44 31.03 41.15
C TYR A 133 -24.43 29.98 41.71
N GLN A 134 -24.68 29.32 42.85
CA GLN A 134 -23.82 28.24 43.38
C GLN A 134 -24.09 26.86 42.76
N ASP A 135 -25.24 26.67 42.10
CA ASP A 135 -25.56 25.43 41.38
C ASP A 135 -24.76 25.26 40.07
N GLY A 136 -24.12 26.32 39.55
CA GLY A 136 -23.46 26.28 38.25
C GLY A 136 -22.24 25.35 38.16
N GLU A 137 -21.42 25.25 39.21
CA GLU A 137 -20.24 24.36 39.25
C GLU A 137 -20.64 22.89 39.47
N SER A 138 -21.58 22.60 40.36
CA SER A 138 -22.06 21.23 40.61
C SER A 138 -22.79 20.64 39.39
N VAL A 139 -23.50 21.49 38.64
CA VAL A 139 -24.22 21.11 37.43
C VAL A 139 -23.25 20.79 36.28
N ALA A 140 -22.16 21.54 36.15
CA ALA A 140 -21.11 21.29 35.16
C ALA A 140 -20.38 19.97 35.43
N ASP A 141 -20.08 19.66 36.69
CA ASP A 141 -19.44 18.39 37.08
C ASP A 141 -20.35 17.19 36.78
N MET A 142 -21.66 17.34 36.99
CA MET A 142 -22.63 16.29 36.65
C MET A 142 -22.75 16.07 35.13
N ASP A 143 -22.69 17.13 34.33
CA ASP A 143 -22.70 17.01 32.85
C ASP A 143 -21.47 16.26 32.34
N LEU A 144 -20.30 16.59 32.88
CA LEU A 144 -19.05 15.90 32.58
C LEU A 144 -19.11 14.43 33.00
N ALA A 145 -19.68 14.14 34.17
CA ALA A 145 -19.85 12.77 34.64
C ALA A 145 -20.76 11.95 33.71
N ILE A 146 -21.89 12.49 33.25
CA ILE A 146 -22.78 11.80 32.30
C ILE A 146 -22.06 11.51 30.98
N ALA A 147 -21.32 12.49 30.44
CA ALA A 147 -20.55 12.30 29.22
C ALA A 147 -19.46 11.22 29.39
N ASP A 148 -18.72 11.23 30.50
CA ASP A 148 -17.68 10.25 30.81
C ASP A 148 -18.23 8.84 31.09
N ILE A 149 -19.48 8.77 31.53
CA ILE A 149 -20.22 7.53 31.75
C ILE A 149 -20.68 6.93 30.39
N LYS A 150 -21.15 7.76 29.46
CA LYS A 150 -21.69 7.30 28.16
C LYS A 150 -20.62 7.11 27.08
N PHE A 151 -19.46 7.73 27.21
CA PHE A 151 -18.40 7.65 26.22
C PHE A 151 -17.06 7.26 26.84
N THR A 152 -16.40 6.26 26.25
CA THR A 152 -15.03 5.90 26.63
C THR A 152 -14.18 5.71 25.40
N TYR A 153 -12.99 6.33 25.39
CA TYR A 153 -12.04 6.17 24.30
C TYR A 153 -10.79 5.43 24.76
N VAL A 154 -10.55 4.25 24.20
CA VAL A 154 -9.37 3.42 24.50
C VAL A 154 -8.43 3.43 23.31
N VAL A 155 -7.19 3.88 23.52
CA VAL A 155 -6.11 3.74 22.54
C VAL A 155 -5.19 2.62 23.02
N SER A 156 -5.02 1.59 22.18
CA SER A 156 -4.08 0.51 22.45
C SER A 156 -2.69 0.91 21.94
N CYS A 157 -1.73 1.11 22.85
CA CYS A 157 -0.33 1.40 22.58
C CYS A 157 0.55 0.31 23.22
N GLN A 158 0.83 -0.77 22.51
CA GLN A 158 1.59 -1.90 23.06
C GLN A 158 2.95 -1.52 23.66
N VAL A 159 3.63 -0.52 23.08
CA VAL A 159 5.00 -0.15 23.47
C VAL A 159 5.05 0.92 24.57
N TYR A 160 3.91 1.44 25.05
CA TYR A 160 3.86 2.54 26.00
C TYR A 160 4.68 2.28 27.27
N GLY A 161 4.57 1.08 27.85
CA GLY A 161 5.36 0.69 29.03
C GLY A 161 6.87 0.73 28.78
N MET A 162 7.32 0.30 27.60
CA MET A 162 8.74 0.40 27.21
C MET A 162 9.16 1.86 26.98
N GLN A 163 8.29 2.69 26.41
CA GLN A 163 8.56 4.12 26.19
C GLN A 163 8.71 4.90 27.50
N LYS A 164 7.90 4.56 28.49
CA LYS A 164 7.93 5.14 29.84
C LYS A 164 9.27 4.93 30.53
N VAL A 165 9.87 3.74 30.37
CA VAL A 165 11.14 3.36 31.03
C VAL A 165 12.37 3.63 30.14
N SER A 166 12.17 3.92 28.86
CA SER A 166 13.27 4.11 27.90
C SER A 166 14.17 5.30 28.27
N LYS A 167 15.48 5.11 28.11
CA LYS A 167 16.49 6.17 28.25
C LYS A 167 16.64 7.01 26.97
N ASP A 168 16.09 6.56 25.85
CA ASP A 168 16.12 7.31 24.59
C ASP A 168 15.22 8.54 24.69
N ALA A 169 15.80 9.72 24.45
CA ALA A 169 15.09 10.99 24.47
C ALA A 169 13.88 11.01 23.53
N LYS A 170 13.94 10.34 22.37
CA LYS A 170 12.83 10.29 21.41
C LYS A 170 11.66 9.43 21.88
N GLU A 171 11.94 8.28 22.49
CA GLU A 171 10.90 7.42 23.07
C GLU A 171 10.27 8.09 24.30
N LYS A 172 11.10 8.74 25.13
CA LYS A 172 10.62 9.50 26.29
C LYS A 172 9.77 10.70 25.89
N ALA A 173 10.13 11.42 24.84
CA ALA A 173 9.32 12.50 24.29
C ALA A 173 7.95 11.99 23.78
N ARG A 174 7.91 10.82 23.12
CA ARG A 174 6.66 10.18 22.71
C ARG A 174 5.77 9.82 23.89
N TYR A 175 6.34 9.22 24.94
CA TYR A 175 5.62 8.97 26.20
C TYR A 175 5.01 10.25 26.77
N LEU A 176 5.80 11.34 26.87
CA LEU A 176 5.33 12.63 27.39
C LEU A 176 4.21 13.22 26.54
N ASN A 177 4.30 13.11 25.21
CA ASN A 177 3.25 13.56 24.30
C ASN A 177 1.94 12.78 24.49
N ILE A 178 2.01 11.46 24.68
CA ILE A 178 0.84 10.62 24.98
C ILE A 178 0.24 10.99 26.34
N LEU A 179 1.09 11.19 27.36
CA LEU A 179 0.64 11.62 28.68
C LEU A 179 -0.08 12.97 28.62
N ASN A 180 0.50 13.96 27.92
CA ASN A 180 -0.13 15.27 27.71
C ASN A 180 -1.50 15.16 27.03
N LEU A 181 -1.68 14.23 26.09
CA LEU A 181 -2.99 13.96 25.49
C LEU A 181 -3.98 13.34 26.48
N MET A 182 -3.54 12.41 27.33
CA MET A 182 -4.39 11.87 28.40
C MET A 182 -4.83 12.95 29.38
N MET A 183 -3.94 13.91 29.68
CA MET A 183 -4.28 15.04 30.55
C MET A 183 -5.28 15.99 29.91
N MET A 184 -5.12 16.24 28.62
CA MET A 184 -6.02 17.12 27.87
C MET A 184 -7.43 16.52 27.70
N TYR A 185 -7.53 15.19 27.64
CA TYR A 185 -8.76 14.48 27.31
C TYR A 185 -9.13 13.47 28.42
N PRO A 186 -10.00 13.85 29.38
CA PRO A 186 -10.28 13.04 30.56
C PRO A 186 -10.93 11.67 30.31
N SER A 187 -11.61 11.44 29.17
CA SER A 187 -12.16 10.12 28.79
C SER A 187 -11.19 9.25 27.99
N LEU A 188 -9.99 9.76 27.65
CA LEU A 188 -8.95 9.01 26.96
C LEU A 188 -8.29 8.03 27.95
N ARG A 189 -8.19 6.77 27.53
CA ARG A 189 -7.49 5.71 28.26
C ARG A 189 -6.46 5.08 27.35
N ILE A 190 -5.29 4.76 27.89
CA ILE A 190 -4.24 4.04 27.16
C ILE A 190 -4.16 2.62 27.68
N ALA A 191 -4.27 1.65 26.78
CA ALA A 191 -4.05 0.24 27.06
C ALA A 191 -2.68 -0.18 26.50
N TYR A 192 -1.86 -0.86 27.29
CA TYR A 192 -0.54 -1.34 26.85
C TYR A 192 -0.22 -2.73 27.40
N ILE A 193 0.87 -3.33 26.87
CA ILE A 193 1.37 -4.62 27.35
C ILE A 193 2.59 -4.36 28.22
N ASP A 194 2.53 -4.81 29.47
CA ASP A 194 3.63 -4.75 30.43
C ASP A 194 4.34 -6.12 30.50
N GLU A 195 5.67 -6.10 30.45
CA GLU A 195 6.51 -7.31 30.54
C GLU A 195 7.28 -7.26 31.88
N VAL A 196 6.96 -8.19 32.78
CA VAL A 196 7.58 -8.25 34.12
C VAL A 196 8.28 -9.59 34.29
N GLU A 197 9.56 -9.55 34.67
CA GLU A 197 10.32 -10.73 35.08
C GLU A 197 9.96 -11.08 36.53
N ALA A 198 9.32 -12.23 36.73
CA ALA A 198 8.93 -12.71 38.05
C ALA A 198 9.61 -14.06 38.35
N PRO A 199 10.06 -14.31 39.59
CA PRO A 199 10.60 -15.60 39.97
C PRO A 199 9.48 -16.66 39.96
N ASN A 200 9.72 -17.77 39.27
CA ASN A 200 8.85 -18.94 39.29
C ASN A 200 9.02 -19.71 40.61
N LYS A 201 8.10 -20.64 40.90
CA LYS A 201 8.14 -21.52 42.09
C LYS A 201 9.43 -22.32 42.22
N ASP A 202 10.15 -22.54 41.11
CA ASP A 202 11.42 -23.27 41.04
C ASP A 202 12.66 -22.33 41.07
N GLY A 203 12.48 -21.03 41.30
CA GLY A 203 13.58 -20.05 41.36
C GLY A 203 14.12 -19.56 40.00
N MET A 204 13.62 -20.09 38.88
CA MET A 204 13.92 -19.57 37.54
C MET A 204 13.08 -18.32 37.23
N THR A 205 13.67 -17.31 36.59
CA THR A 205 12.94 -16.10 36.16
C THR A 205 12.07 -16.40 34.94
N GLU A 206 10.76 -16.21 35.06
CA GLU A 206 9.82 -16.35 33.95
C GLU A 206 9.23 -14.99 33.59
N LYS A 207 9.13 -14.70 32.29
CA LYS A 207 8.50 -13.47 31.80
C LYS A 207 7.00 -13.60 31.87
N THR A 208 6.39 -12.77 32.72
CA THR A 208 4.95 -12.64 32.83
C THR A 208 4.47 -11.39 32.09
N TYR A 209 3.33 -11.53 31.41
CA TYR A 209 2.76 -10.49 30.55
C TYR A 209 1.46 -9.99 31.13
N TYR A 210 1.25 -8.68 31.15
CA TYR A 210 0.01 -8.06 31.63
C TYR A 210 -0.56 -7.11 30.57
N SER A 211 -1.88 -7.07 30.44
CA SER A 211 -2.60 -5.99 29.77
C SER A 211 -2.96 -4.96 30.83
N VAL A 212 -2.50 -3.72 30.66
CA VAL A 212 -2.64 -2.65 31.66
C VAL A 212 -3.42 -1.49 31.04
N LEU A 213 -4.37 -0.94 31.78
CA LEU A 213 -5.12 0.27 31.42
C LEU A 213 -4.69 1.42 32.32
N VAL A 214 -4.30 2.55 31.73
CA VAL A 214 -3.93 3.78 32.45
C VAL A 214 -4.80 4.97 32.06
N LYS A 215 -4.87 5.95 32.97
CA LYS A 215 -5.40 7.30 32.73
C LYS A 215 -4.38 8.34 33.20
N GLY A 216 -4.47 9.56 32.66
CA GLY A 216 -3.73 10.71 33.19
C GLY A 216 -4.41 11.27 34.44
N VAL A 217 -3.64 11.60 35.48
CA VAL A 217 -4.13 12.21 36.73
C VAL A 217 -3.18 13.30 37.22
N GLY A 218 -3.73 14.43 37.66
CA GLY A 218 -2.95 15.60 38.10
C GLY A 218 -2.19 16.25 36.95
N ASP A 219 -1.01 16.82 37.20
CA ASP A 219 -0.24 17.48 36.13
C ASP A 219 0.98 16.68 35.64
N LYS A 220 1.25 15.48 36.21
CA LYS A 220 2.56 14.81 36.01
C LYS A 220 2.58 13.28 35.92
N TYR A 221 1.50 12.55 36.21
CA TYR A 221 1.58 11.09 36.34
C TYR A 221 0.43 10.34 35.67
N ASP A 222 0.74 9.15 35.17
CA ASP A 222 -0.22 8.16 34.71
C ASP A 222 -0.60 7.22 35.87
N GLU A 223 -1.91 7.01 36.09
CA GLU A 223 -2.44 6.10 37.10
C GLU A 223 -2.90 4.79 36.44
N GLU A 224 -2.44 3.65 36.96
CA GLU A 224 -2.94 2.31 36.57
C GLU A 224 -4.33 2.07 37.15
N ILE A 225 -5.31 1.79 36.28
CA ILE A 225 -6.69 1.48 36.69
C ILE A 225 -6.87 -0.03 36.80
N TYR A 226 -6.44 -0.77 35.78
CA TYR A 226 -6.61 -2.21 35.69
C TYR A 226 -5.32 -2.86 35.22
N ARG A 227 -5.02 -4.04 35.79
CA ARG A 227 -3.91 -4.89 35.41
C ARG A 227 -4.41 -6.32 35.30
N ILE A 228 -4.35 -6.90 34.11
CA ILE A 228 -4.87 -8.24 33.81
C ILE A 228 -3.73 -9.11 33.31
N LYS A 229 -3.47 -10.23 34.01
CA LYS A 229 -2.45 -11.20 33.61
C LYS A 229 -2.86 -11.90 32.30
N LEU A 230 -1.97 -11.91 31.32
CA LEU A 230 -2.15 -12.58 30.04
C LEU A 230 -1.59 -14.00 30.09
N PRO A 231 -2.16 -14.94 29.29
CA PRO A 231 -1.70 -16.34 29.27
C PRO A 231 -0.32 -16.52 28.61
N GLY A 232 0.21 -15.50 27.95
CA GLY A 232 1.52 -15.49 27.28
C GLY A 232 1.74 -14.19 26.53
N LYS A 233 2.85 -14.09 25.78
CA LYS A 233 3.18 -12.92 24.97
C LYS A 233 2.20 -12.78 23.78
N PRO A 234 1.34 -11.75 23.72
CA PRO A 234 0.34 -11.62 22.66
C PRO A 234 0.95 -11.49 21.26
N THR A 235 2.08 -10.79 21.15
CA THR A 235 2.79 -10.57 19.88
C THR A 235 3.41 -11.83 19.25
N ASN A 236 3.31 -12.99 19.92
CA ASN A 236 3.66 -14.27 19.30
C ASN A 236 2.54 -14.81 18.37
N ILE A 237 1.28 -14.40 18.57
CA ILE A 237 0.12 -14.92 17.84
C ILE A 237 -0.12 -14.11 16.55
N GLY A 238 -0.16 -12.78 16.65
CA GLY A 238 -0.26 -11.86 15.51
C GLY A 238 0.68 -10.66 15.63
N GLU A 239 0.86 -9.93 14.53
CA GLU A 239 1.69 -8.72 14.50
C GLU A 239 0.82 -7.45 14.42
N GLY A 240 1.12 -6.47 15.28
CA GLY A 240 0.57 -5.10 15.16
C GLY A 240 -0.91 -4.95 15.54
N LYS A 241 -1.72 -4.49 14.59
CA LYS A 241 -3.11 -4.03 14.76
C LYS A 241 -4.08 -5.06 15.40
N PRO A 242 -4.15 -6.34 14.97
CA PRO A 242 -5.10 -7.28 15.56
C PRO A 242 -4.82 -7.57 17.04
N GLU A 243 -3.54 -7.68 17.42
CA GLU A 243 -3.19 -7.90 18.83
C GLU A 243 -3.51 -6.67 19.68
N ASN A 244 -3.20 -5.45 19.19
CA ASN A 244 -3.58 -4.19 19.82
C ASN A 244 -5.07 -4.17 20.17
N GLN A 245 -5.91 -4.52 19.20
CA GLN A 245 -7.35 -4.55 19.39
C GLN A 245 -7.78 -5.64 20.38
N ASN A 246 -7.26 -6.86 20.24
CA ASN A 246 -7.68 -8.00 21.04
C ASN A 246 -7.31 -7.90 22.52
N HIS A 247 -6.14 -7.37 22.87
CA HIS A 247 -5.77 -7.22 24.28
C HIS A 247 -6.48 -6.05 24.98
N ALA A 248 -6.91 -5.04 24.21
CA ALA A 248 -7.51 -3.81 24.72
C ALA A 248 -9.05 -3.83 24.73
N ILE A 249 -9.70 -4.69 23.93
CA ILE A 249 -11.17 -4.77 23.85
C ILE A 249 -11.86 -5.06 25.20
N ILE A 250 -11.15 -5.72 26.12
CA ILE A 250 -11.66 -5.99 27.47
C ILE A 250 -11.86 -4.72 28.31
N PHE A 251 -11.14 -3.64 27.98
CA PHE A 251 -11.20 -2.36 28.70
C PHE A 251 -12.23 -1.38 28.13
N THR A 252 -12.81 -1.67 26.96
CA THR A 252 -13.86 -0.82 26.38
C THR A 252 -15.16 -0.96 27.18
N ARG A 253 -16.07 0.02 27.04
CA ARG A 253 -17.36 0.08 27.75
C ARG A 253 -18.50 0.34 26.76
N GLY A 254 -19.74 0.13 27.19
CA GLY A 254 -20.95 0.19 26.33
C GLY A 254 -21.19 -1.08 25.51
N GLU A 255 -22.38 -1.18 24.89
CA GLU A 255 -22.75 -2.23 23.92
C GLU A 255 -22.24 -1.94 22.52
N ALA A 256 -22.06 -0.67 22.16
CA ALA A 256 -21.54 -0.27 20.86
C ALA A 256 -20.03 -0.01 20.93
N LEU A 257 -19.28 -0.59 20.02
CA LEU A 257 -17.83 -0.38 19.91
C LEU A 257 -17.46 0.08 18.49
N GLN A 258 -17.05 1.33 18.35
CA GLN A 258 -16.47 1.84 17.11
C GLN A 258 -14.99 1.51 17.03
N VAL A 259 -14.56 0.96 15.90
CA VAL A 259 -13.15 0.66 15.63
C VAL A 259 -12.61 1.69 14.65
N ILE A 260 -11.55 2.39 15.04
CA ILE A 260 -11.00 3.54 14.30
C ILE A 260 -9.53 3.29 14.01
N ASP A 261 -9.08 3.62 12.81
CA ASP A 261 -7.67 3.63 12.45
C ASP A 261 -7.00 4.95 12.84
N MET A 262 -5.71 4.90 13.19
CA MET A 262 -4.97 6.04 13.72
C MET A 262 -4.67 7.16 12.68
N ASN A 263 -5.26 7.11 11.50
CA ASN A 263 -5.21 8.13 10.45
C ASN A 263 -6.59 8.76 10.15
N GLN A 264 -7.64 8.33 10.86
CA GLN A 264 -8.99 8.85 10.71
C GLN A 264 -9.21 10.10 11.59
N ASP A 265 -10.15 10.95 11.23
CA ASP A 265 -10.55 12.15 11.99
C ASP A 265 -12.08 12.22 12.03
N ASN A 266 -12.64 12.90 13.02
CA ASN A 266 -14.08 13.10 13.12
C ASN A 266 -14.37 14.59 13.34
N TYR A 267 -15.60 14.99 13.05
CA TYR A 267 -16.04 16.37 13.21
C TYR A 267 -17.15 16.47 14.25
N LEU A 268 -17.30 17.64 14.85
CA LEU A 268 -18.27 17.86 15.91
C LEU A 268 -19.72 17.68 15.41
N GLU A 269 -20.00 18.15 14.20
CA GLU A 269 -21.29 17.98 13.52
C GLU A 269 -21.64 16.52 13.24
N GLU A 270 -20.65 15.68 12.92
CA GLU A 270 -20.84 14.24 12.72
C GLU A 270 -21.04 13.52 14.05
N ALA A 271 -20.37 13.97 15.12
CA ALA A 271 -20.51 13.41 16.45
C ALA A 271 -21.95 13.49 17.01
N PHE A 272 -22.69 14.56 16.71
CA PHE A 272 -24.11 14.69 17.11
C PHE A 272 -25.03 13.62 16.48
N LYS A 273 -24.64 13.06 15.34
CA LYS A 273 -25.44 12.06 14.61
C LYS A 273 -25.32 10.65 15.19
N MET A 274 -24.34 10.41 16.06
CA MET A 274 -24.04 9.09 16.60
C MET A 274 -25.26 8.41 17.24
N ARG A 275 -26.08 9.16 17.98
CA ARG A 275 -27.33 8.65 18.55
C ARG A 275 -28.21 7.96 17.51
N ASN A 276 -28.40 8.58 16.35
CA ASN A 276 -29.23 8.04 15.27
C ASN A 276 -28.62 6.76 14.71
N VAL A 277 -27.28 6.68 14.63
CA VAL A 277 -26.56 5.49 14.18
C VAL A 277 -26.76 4.34 15.16
N LEU A 278 -26.63 4.58 16.46
CA LEU A 278 -26.78 3.53 17.47
C LEU A 278 -28.18 2.92 17.48
N GLU A 279 -29.22 3.70 17.18
CA GLU A 279 -30.60 3.20 17.05
C GLU A 279 -30.77 2.17 15.92
N GLU A 280 -29.87 2.15 14.92
CA GLU A 280 -29.94 1.20 13.80
C GLU A 280 -29.69 -0.26 14.23
N PHE A 281 -29.02 -0.51 15.36
CA PHE A 281 -28.86 -1.87 15.92
C PHE A 281 -30.20 -2.53 16.28
N GLU A 282 -31.20 -1.72 16.65
CA GLU A 282 -32.55 -2.19 16.99
C GLU A 282 -33.49 -2.24 15.79
N SER A 283 -33.04 -1.74 14.63
CA SER A 283 -33.86 -1.66 13.41
C SER A 283 -34.11 -3.03 12.78
N THR A 284 -35.39 -3.35 12.56
CA THR A 284 -35.83 -4.55 11.84
C THR A 284 -35.92 -4.35 10.33
N LYS A 285 -35.61 -3.14 9.83
CA LYS A 285 -35.74 -2.77 8.40
C LYS A 285 -34.77 -3.53 7.50
N TYR A 286 -33.64 -4.00 8.03
CA TYR A 286 -32.52 -4.48 7.22
C TYR A 286 -32.44 -6.01 7.06
N GLY A 287 -33.45 -6.74 7.52
CA GLY A 287 -33.54 -8.20 7.40
C GLY A 287 -34.12 -8.86 8.64
N LYS A 288 -34.09 -10.20 8.67
CA LYS A 288 -34.63 -10.99 9.77
C LYS A 288 -33.78 -10.93 11.05
N SER A 289 -32.47 -10.74 10.91
CA SER A 289 -31.55 -10.60 12.03
C SER A 289 -31.24 -9.12 12.27
N LYS A 290 -31.17 -8.73 13.56
CA LYS A 290 -30.66 -7.43 13.98
C LYS A 290 -29.24 -7.20 13.43
N PRO A 291 -28.90 -5.96 13.04
CA PRO A 291 -27.53 -5.62 12.71
C PRO A 291 -26.59 -5.95 13.86
N THR A 292 -25.39 -6.41 13.51
CA THR A 292 -24.29 -6.67 14.46
C THR A 292 -23.08 -5.81 14.16
N ILE A 293 -23.02 -5.26 12.94
CA ILE A 293 -22.02 -4.31 12.50
C ILE A 293 -22.75 -3.25 11.67
N LEU A 294 -22.62 -1.99 12.07
CA LEU A 294 -23.11 -0.84 11.34
C LEU A 294 -21.94 -0.21 10.57
N GLY A 295 -22.01 -0.28 9.25
CA GLY A 295 -21.01 0.30 8.38
C GLY A 295 -21.21 1.79 8.19
N LEU A 296 -20.13 2.57 8.27
CA LEU A 296 -20.16 4.01 8.04
C LEU A 296 -19.35 4.41 6.79
N ARG A 297 -19.72 5.54 6.20
CA ARG A 297 -18.99 6.17 5.09
C ARG A 297 -17.69 6.80 5.59
N GLU A 298 -16.66 6.75 4.74
CA GLU A 298 -15.43 7.53 4.92
C GLU A 298 -15.38 8.67 3.90
N HIS A 299 -14.79 9.81 4.26
CA HIS A 299 -14.40 10.83 3.28
C HIS A 299 -12.90 11.09 3.32
N ILE A 300 -12.27 11.19 2.15
CA ILE A 300 -10.81 11.28 2.04
C ILE A 300 -10.42 12.73 1.84
N PHE A 301 -9.80 13.33 2.84
CA PHE A 301 -9.45 14.76 2.81
C PHE A 301 -8.06 15.03 2.20
N THR A 302 -7.34 14.00 1.77
CA THR A 302 -5.99 14.11 1.18
C THR A 302 -5.99 14.18 -0.35
N GLY A 303 -7.16 14.06 -0.99
CA GLY A 303 -7.31 13.99 -2.44
C GLY A 303 -6.82 15.23 -3.21
N SER A 304 -6.71 16.39 -2.55
CA SER A 304 -6.28 17.65 -3.19
C SER A 304 -4.77 17.83 -3.31
N VAL A 305 -3.97 16.89 -2.77
CA VAL A 305 -2.50 17.05 -2.67
C VAL A 305 -1.79 16.75 -4.00
N SER A 306 -2.17 15.69 -4.70
CA SER A 306 -1.56 15.25 -5.97
C SER A 306 -2.59 14.57 -6.87
N SER A 307 -2.29 14.43 -8.16
CA SER A 307 -3.12 13.65 -9.10
C SER A 307 -3.31 12.20 -8.64
N LEU A 308 -2.26 11.56 -8.10
CA LEU A 308 -2.36 10.22 -7.52
C LEU A 308 -3.31 10.18 -6.33
N ALA A 309 -3.22 11.16 -5.42
CA ALA A 309 -4.13 11.26 -4.29
C ALA A 309 -5.57 11.48 -4.75
N TRP A 310 -5.77 12.26 -5.81
CA TRP A 310 -7.08 12.48 -6.43
C TRP A 310 -7.67 11.18 -7.01
N PHE A 311 -6.88 10.41 -7.77
CA PHE A 311 -7.33 9.14 -8.35
C PHE A 311 -7.73 8.13 -7.27
N MET A 312 -6.90 7.98 -6.24
CA MET A 312 -7.18 7.08 -5.12
C MET A 312 -8.38 7.55 -4.30
N SER A 313 -8.51 8.86 -4.08
CA SER A 313 -9.65 9.45 -3.38
C SER A 313 -10.96 9.14 -4.10
N ASN A 314 -11.02 9.30 -5.42
CA ASN A 314 -12.23 8.99 -6.21
C ASN A 314 -12.53 7.49 -6.26
N GLN A 315 -11.50 6.65 -6.41
CA GLN A 315 -11.65 5.19 -6.40
C GLN A 315 -12.24 4.70 -5.06
N GLU A 316 -11.69 5.19 -3.95
CA GLU A 316 -12.14 4.78 -2.62
C GLU A 316 -13.48 5.41 -2.27
N THR A 317 -13.76 6.66 -2.64
CA THR A 317 -15.10 7.28 -2.47
C THR A 317 -16.17 6.40 -3.11
N SER A 318 -15.97 5.96 -4.37
CA SER A 318 -16.88 5.04 -5.05
C SER A 318 -17.03 3.70 -4.33
N PHE A 319 -15.96 3.17 -3.73
CA PHE A 319 -16.03 1.94 -2.95
C PHE A 319 -16.83 2.12 -1.66
N VAL A 320 -16.60 3.19 -0.90
CA VAL A 320 -17.21 3.43 0.42
C VAL A 320 -18.64 3.95 0.38
N THR A 321 -19.15 4.31 -0.80
CA THR A 321 -20.54 4.73 -1.02
C THR A 321 -21.31 3.70 -1.84
N ILE A 322 -21.44 3.88 -3.16
CA ILE A 322 -22.22 3.02 -4.06
C ILE A 322 -21.77 1.55 -3.98
N GLY A 323 -20.47 1.29 -3.83
CA GLY A 323 -19.93 -0.04 -3.60
C GLY A 323 -20.48 -0.68 -2.32
N GLN A 324 -20.26 -0.06 -1.16
CA GLN A 324 -20.76 -0.54 0.14
C GLN A 324 -22.29 -0.65 0.18
N ARG A 325 -23.00 0.29 -0.44
CA ARG A 325 -24.47 0.28 -0.54
C ARG A 325 -24.97 -1.00 -1.20
N VAL A 326 -24.44 -1.31 -2.39
CA VAL A 326 -24.82 -2.51 -3.15
C VAL A 326 -24.40 -3.79 -2.42
N LEU A 327 -23.21 -3.80 -1.80
CA LEU A 327 -22.74 -4.94 -0.99
C LEU A 327 -23.64 -5.22 0.22
N ALA A 328 -24.16 -4.16 0.87
CA ALA A 328 -25.04 -4.28 2.03
C ALA A 328 -26.48 -4.64 1.64
N ASN A 329 -27.00 -4.04 0.57
CA ASN A 329 -28.33 -4.29 0.04
C ASN A 329 -28.38 -3.99 -1.48
N PRO A 330 -28.72 -4.94 -2.36
CA PRO A 330 -29.34 -6.23 -2.08
C PRO A 330 -28.37 -7.40 -1.87
N LEU A 331 -27.06 -7.25 -2.10
CA LEU A 331 -26.17 -8.42 -2.24
C LEU A 331 -25.89 -9.17 -0.92
N LYS A 332 -26.03 -8.51 0.24
CA LYS A 332 -25.82 -9.09 1.58
C LYS A 332 -24.46 -9.80 1.71
N VAL A 333 -23.42 -9.20 1.16
CA VAL A 333 -22.01 -9.65 1.20
C VAL A 333 -21.06 -8.50 1.59
N ARG A 334 -21.59 -7.50 2.30
CA ARG A 334 -20.79 -6.48 2.98
C ARG A 334 -20.11 -7.10 4.20
N PHE A 335 -18.84 -6.77 4.40
CA PHE A 335 -18.06 -7.16 5.57
C PHE A 335 -17.40 -5.92 6.18
N HIS A 336 -16.66 -6.13 7.27
CA HIS A 336 -15.84 -5.09 7.86
C HIS A 336 -14.52 -4.95 7.10
N TYR A 337 -14.20 -3.78 6.56
CA TYR A 337 -13.01 -3.56 5.74
C TYR A 337 -11.99 -2.64 6.43
N GLY A 338 -11.96 -2.62 7.78
CA GLY A 338 -11.17 -1.64 8.53
C GLY A 338 -11.68 -0.19 8.40
N HIS A 339 -12.93 -0.05 7.97
CA HIS A 339 -13.68 1.21 7.91
C HIS A 339 -14.20 1.55 9.32
N PRO A 340 -14.73 2.76 9.58
CA PRO A 340 -15.08 3.24 10.92
C PRO A 340 -16.41 2.65 11.40
N ASP A 341 -16.54 1.33 11.26
CA ASP A 341 -17.72 0.56 11.60
C ASP A 341 -17.91 0.48 13.11
N ILE A 342 -19.18 0.39 13.50
CA ILE A 342 -19.60 0.21 14.88
C ILE A 342 -20.07 -1.23 15.05
N PHE A 343 -19.54 -1.92 16.06
CA PHE A 343 -19.83 -3.30 16.37
C PHE A 343 -20.77 -3.41 17.55
N ASP A 344 -21.68 -4.38 17.50
CA ASP A 344 -22.29 -4.96 18.71
C ASP A 344 -21.17 -5.68 19.46
N ARG A 345 -20.68 -5.04 20.52
CA ARG A 345 -19.54 -5.48 21.31
C ARG A 345 -19.84 -6.81 22.01
N LEU A 346 -21.03 -6.97 22.58
CA LEU A 346 -21.41 -8.18 23.31
C LEU A 346 -21.45 -9.39 22.38
N PHE A 347 -21.96 -9.21 21.16
CA PHE A 347 -21.95 -10.24 20.14
C PHE A 347 -20.52 -10.67 19.78
N HIS A 348 -19.61 -9.72 19.55
CA HIS A 348 -18.27 -9.98 19.02
C HIS A 348 -17.28 -10.49 20.07
N ILE A 349 -17.26 -9.92 21.29
CA ILE A 349 -16.35 -10.35 22.37
C ILE A 349 -16.53 -11.84 22.68
N THR A 350 -17.79 -12.31 22.68
CA THR A 350 -18.12 -13.71 22.99
C THR A 350 -17.94 -14.67 21.82
N ARG A 351 -17.64 -14.17 20.60
CA ARG A 351 -17.65 -14.97 19.36
C ARG A 351 -16.36 -14.95 18.56
N GLY A 352 -15.28 -14.35 19.06
CA GLY A 352 -13.97 -14.37 18.41
C GLY A 352 -13.34 -13.00 18.19
N GLY A 353 -13.90 -11.95 18.80
CA GLY A 353 -13.36 -10.60 18.75
C GLY A 353 -13.71 -9.83 17.47
N ILE A 354 -13.00 -8.73 17.28
CA ILE A 354 -13.22 -7.75 16.19
C ILE A 354 -12.13 -7.82 15.10
N SER A 355 -11.07 -8.61 15.34
CA SER A 355 -10.01 -8.85 14.34
C SER A 355 -9.34 -10.20 14.59
N LYS A 356 -8.88 -10.82 13.50
CA LYS A 356 -8.28 -12.16 13.56
C LYS A 356 -6.76 -12.08 13.52
N ALA A 357 -6.12 -12.28 14.67
CA ALA A 357 -4.67 -12.30 14.77
C ALA A 357 -4.05 -13.53 14.07
N SER A 358 -3.02 -13.28 13.25
CA SER A 358 -2.08 -14.31 12.77
C SER A 358 -0.80 -13.64 12.31
N LYS A 359 0.34 -14.24 12.66
CA LYS A 359 1.66 -13.76 12.26
C LYS A 359 1.93 -13.86 10.75
N THR A 360 1.21 -14.73 10.03
CA THR A 360 1.61 -15.13 8.67
C THR A 360 0.48 -15.37 7.67
N ILE A 361 -0.80 -15.45 8.09
CA ILE A 361 -1.89 -15.92 7.21
C ILE A 361 -3.09 -14.95 7.18
N ASN A 362 -3.18 -13.98 8.09
CA ASN A 362 -4.33 -13.05 8.13
C ASN A 362 -3.84 -11.60 8.04
N LEU A 363 -3.20 -11.23 6.93
CA LEU A 363 -2.71 -9.86 6.69
C LEU A 363 -3.85 -8.83 6.58
N SER A 364 -5.04 -9.27 6.17
CA SER A 364 -6.29 -8.50 6.22
C SER A 364 -7.15 -8.99 7.37
N GLU A 365 -6.71 -8.73 8.60
CA GLU A 365 -7.30 -9.19 9.85
C GLU A 365 -8.76 -8.73 10.06
N ASP A 366 -9.10 -7.54 9.55
CA ASP A 366 -10.36 -6.84 9.80
C ASP A 366 -11.54 -7.59 9.15
N ILE A 367 -11.38 -8.08 7.91
CA ILE A 367 -12.47 -8.72 7.16
C ILE A 367 -12.98 -10.02 7.78
N PHE A 368 -12.12 -10.70 8.55
CA PHE A 368 -12.49 -11.94 9.22
C PHE A 368 -13.54 -11.72 10.32
N SER A 369 -13.64 -10.52 10.91
CA SER A 369 -14.74 -10.22 11.85
C SER A 369 -16.08 -10.16 11.13
N GLY A 370 -16.12 -9.59 9.92
CA GLY A 370 -17.29 -9.63 9.04
C GLY A 370 -17.67 -11.06 8.61
N PHE A 371 -16.68 -11.89 8.27
CA PHE A 371 -16.91 -13.31 7.96
C PHE A 371 -17.52 -14.05 9.16
N ASN A 372 -16.96 -13.83 10.35
CA ASN A 372 -17.43 -14.46 11.58
C ASN A 372 -18.85 -14.00 11.97
N SER A 373 -19.12 -12.69 11.88
CA SER A 373 -20.47 -12.14 12.10
C SER A 373 -21.49 -12.82 11.19
N THR A 374 -21.20 -12.87 9.88
CA THR A 374 -22.08 -13.51 8.89
C THR A 374 -22.26 -15.01 9.17
N MET A 375 -21.17 -15.74 9.48
CA MET A 375 -21.24 -17.17 9.81
C MET A 375 -22.06 -17.45 11.07
N ARG A 376 -22.13 -16.50 12.00
CA ARG A 376 -22.87 -16.60 13.27
C ARG A 376 -24.31 -16.08 13.17
N GLY A 377 -24.79 -15.72 11.98
CA GLY A 377 -26.15 -15.23 11.73
C GLY A 377 -26.36 -13.73 11.98
N GLY A 378 -25.27 -12.98 12.17
CA GLY A 378 -25.28 -11.53 12.25
C GLY A 378 -25.58 -10.88 10.91
N ASN A 379 -26.16 -9.68 10.95
CA ASN A 379 -26.42 -8.85 9.77
C ASN A 379 -25.45 -7.66 9.77
N ILE A 380 -24.99 -7.25 8.58
CA ILE A 380 -24.04 -6.15 8.41
C ILE A 380 -24.68 -5.12 7.47
N THR A 381 -24.86 -3.90 7.96
CA THR A 381 -25.54 -2.80 7.25
C THR A 381 -24.57 -1.69 6.87
N HIS A 382 -25.04 -0.71 6.10
CA HIS A 382 -24.26 0.45 5.69
C HIS A 382 -25.12 1.71 5.73
N HIS A 383 -24.58 2.79 6.33
CA HIS A 383 -25.26 4.05 6.58
C HIS A 383 -24.36 5.21 6.15
N GLU A 384 -24.90 6.14 5.36
CA GLU A 384 -24.14 7.23 4.72
C GLU A 384 -24.46 8.62 5.26
N TYR A 385 -25.42 8.76 6.18
CA TYR A 385 -25.77 10.07 6.77
C TYR A 385 -24.76 10.55 7.81
N MET A 386 -23.87 9.66 8.27
CA MET A 386 -22.71 9.95 9.09
C MET A 386 -21.44 9.53 8.33
N GLN A 387 -20.39 10.33 8.46
CA GLN A 387 -19.09 10.05 7.86
C GLN A 387 -17.93 10.35 8.79
N VAL A 388 -16.80 9.69 8.56
CA VAL A 388 -15.54 9.91 9.28
C VAL A 388 -14.45 10.22 8.27
N GLY A 389 -13.59 11.18 8.59
CA GLY A 389 -12.48 11.58 7.75
C GLY A 389 -11.37 10.56 7.74
N LYS A 390 -10.70 10.39 6.59
CA LYS A 390 -9.55 9.51 6.43
C LYS A 390 -8.40 10.19 5.71
N GLY A 391 -7.23 10.16 6.35
CA GLY A 391 -5.98 10.53 5.69
C GLY A 391 -5.44 9.34 4.90
N ARG A 392 -5.14 9.55 3.61
CA ARG A 392 -4.55 8.54 2.74
C ARG A 392 -3.15 8.94 2.28
N ASP A 393 -2.40 7.92 1.89
CA ASP A 393 -1.06 8.09 1.34
C ASP A 393 -1.11 8.79 -0.03
N VAL A 394 -0.15 9.67 -0.27
CA VAL A 394 -0.16 10.58 -1.43
C VAL A 394 0.94 10.26 -2.46
N GLY A 395 1.90 9.40 -2.11
CA GLY A 395 3.00 8.98 -2.95
C GLY A 395 2.79 7.61 -3.61
N MET A 396 3.36 7.43 -4.81
CA MET A 396 3.25 6.20 -5.60
C MET A 396 3.68 4.94 -4.83
N ASN A 397 4.82 5.00 -4.14
CA ASN A 397 5.37 3.87 -3.37
C ASN A 397 4.48 3.49 -2.20
N GLN A 398 3.93 4.47 -1.50
CA GLN A 398 3.03 4.23 -0.38
C GLN A 398 1.72 3.58 -0.86
N ILE A 399 1.12 4.14 -1.92
CA ILE A 399 -0.10 3.60 -2.55
C ILE A 399 0.14 2.16 -3.04
N SER A 400 1.24 1.91 -3.74
CA SER A 400 1.53 0.56 -4.22
C SER A 400 1.81 -0.43 -3.09
N SER A 401 2.35 0.00 -1.96
CA SER A 401 2.53 -0.85 -0.78
C SER A 401 1.20 -1.21 -0.13
N PHE A 402 0.28 -0.25 -0.06
CA PHE A 402 -1.09 -0.49 0.40
C PHE A 402 -1.81 -1.51 -0.50
N GLU A 403 -1.75 -1.33 -1.82
CA GLU A 403 -2.34 -2.26 -2.78
C GLU A 403 -1.71 -3.66 -2.72
N ALA A 404 -0.39 -3.74 -2.53
CA ALA A 404 0.29 -5.01 -2.30
C ALA A 404 -0.23 -5.71 -1.03
N LYS A 405 -0.44 -4.96 0.07
CA LYS A 405 -1.01 -5.49 1.31
C LYS A 405 -2.40 -6.08 1.06
N VAL A 406 -3.29 -5.34 0.38
CA VAL A 406 -4.67 -5.79 0.13
C VAL A 406 -4.69 -7.01 -0.81
N ALA A 407 -3.85 -7.02 -1.86
CA ALA A 407 -3.75 -8.14 -2.79
C ALA A 407 -3.21 -9.41 -2.14
N ASN A 408 -2.16 -9.29 -1.31
CA ASN A 408 -1.64 -10.38 -0.49
C ASN A 408 -2.72 -10.93 0.46
N GLY A 409 -3.39 -10.05 1.21
CA GLY A 409 -4.45 -10.46 2.13
C GLY A 409 -5.61 -11.17 1.43
N ASN A 410 -5.98 -10.78 0.20
CA ASN A 410 -6.97 -11.51 -0.60
C ASN A 410 -6.48 -12.87 -1.09
N GLY A 411 -5.18 -13.00 -1.40
CA GLY A 411 -4.54 -14.28 -1.70
C GLY A 411 -4.65 -15.24 -0.51
N GLU A 412 -4.35 -14.77 0.70
CA GLU A 412 -4.48 -15.56 1.93
C GLU A 412 -5.93 -15.91 2.26
N GLN A 413 -6.85 -14.96 2.08
CA GLN A 413 -8.28 -15.19 2.23
C GLN A 413 -8.77 -16.31 1.30
N THR A 414 -8.33 -16.34 0.04
CA THR A 414 -8.67 -17.39 -0.93
C THR A 414 -8.30 -18.78 -0.42
N LEU A 415 -7.20 -18.89 0.32
CA LEU A 415 -6.71 -20.13 0.93
C LEU A 415 -7.29 -20.40 2.33
N SER A 416 -8.14 -19.51 2.86
CA SER A 416 -8.63 -19.58 4.23
C SER A 416 -9.80 -20.56 4.41
N ARG A 417 -9.88 -21.16 5.60
CA ARG A 417 -11.02 -22.00 6.00
C ARG A 417 -12.32 -21.20 6.16
N ASP A 418 -12.23 -19.90 6.41
CA ASP A 418 -13.40 -19.04 6.63
C ASP A 418 -14.17 -18.84 5.31
N ILE A 419 -13.48 -18.62 4.19
CA ILE A 419 -14.11 -18.58 2.87
C ILE A 419 -14.74 -19.93 2.51
N TYR A 420 -14.06 -21.05 2.77
CA TYR A 420 -14.64 -22.38 2.55
C TYR A 420 -15.95 -22.57 3.33
N ARG A 421 -16.01 -22.11 4.59
CA ARG A 421 -17.22 -22.18 5.42
C ARG A 421 -18.32 -21.24 4.95
N LEU A 422 -17.98 -20.02 4.53
CA LEU A 422 -18.93 -19.07 3.95
C LEU A 422 -19.54 -19.61 2.66
N GLY A 423 -18.72 -20.15 1.76
CA GLY A 423 -19.18 -20.75 0.49
C GLY A 423 -20.16 -21.91 0.68
N ARG A 424 -20.05 -22.66 1.79
CA ARG A 424 -20.99 -23.73 2.15
C ARG A 424 -22.32 -23.23 2.73
N ARG A 425 -22.39 -21.96 3.15
CA ARG A 425 -23.58 -21.34 3.78
C ARG A 425 -24.27 -20.31 2.88
N PHE A 426 -23.57 -19.74 1.92
CA PHE A 426 -24.18 -18.84 0.94
C PHE A 426 -25.03 -19.61 -0.06
N ASP A 427 -26.17 -19.01 -0.41
CA ASP A 427 -26.91 -19.40 -1.60
C ASP A 427 -26.10 -19.04 -2.87
N PHE A 428 -26.56 -19.54 -4.01
CA PHE A 428 -25.89 -19.34 -5.30
C PHE A 428 -25.63 -17.86 -5.62
N TYR A 429 -26.61 -16.98 -5.37
CA TYR A 429 -26.51 -15.55 -5.73
C TYR A 429 -25.56 -14.80 -4.80
N ARG A 430 -25.61 -15.06 -3.49
CA ARG A 430 -24.66 -14.51 -2.52
C ARG A 430 -23.25 -15.03 -2.76
N MET A 431 -23.10 -16.29 -3.14
CA MET A 431 -21.80 -16.85 -3.51
C MET A 431 -21.23 -16.20 -4.77
N LEU A 432 -22.05 -15.98 -5.80
CA LEU A 432 -21.63 -15.28 -7.01
C LEU A 432 -21.23 -13.83 -6.71
N SER A 433 -22.03 -13.15 -5.88
CA SER A 433 -21.78 -11.79 -5.43
C SER A 433 -20.47 -11.71 -4.66
N PHE A 434 -20.28 -12.60 -3.68
CA PHE A 434 -19.04 -12.72 -2.91
C PHE A 434 -17.83 -12.95 -3.83
N TYR A 435 -17.94 -13.85 -4.80
CA TYR A 435 -16.87 -14.10 -5.77
C TYR A 435 -16.49 -12.81 -6.50
N PHE A 436 -17.44 -12.13 -7.14
CA PHE A 436 -17.11 -10.94 -7.95
C PHE A 436 -16.62 -9.75 -7.13
N THR A 437 -17.02 -9.61 -5.87
CA THR A 437 -16.71 -8.42 -5.06
C THR A 437 -15.51 -8.59 -4.15
N THR A 438 -15.08 -9.82 -3.87
CA THR A 438 -13.93 -10.11 -2.97
C THR A 438 -12.82 -10.82 -3.73
N VAL A 439 -12.61 -12.12 -3.51
CA VAL A 439 -11.50 -12.91 -4.04
C VAL A 439 -11.50 -13.05 -5.56
N GLY A 440 -12.68 -13.11 -6.18
CA GLY A 440 -12.82 -13.27 -7.63
C GLY A 440 -12.41 -12.04 -8.41
N PHE A 441 -12.46 -10.84 -7.83
CA PHE A 441 -11.92 -9.62 -8.46
C PHE A 441 -10.40 -9.74 -8.70
N TYR A 442 -9.65 -10.19 -7.68
CA TYR A 442 -8.20 -10.38 -7.77
C TYR A 442 -7.84 -11.57 -8.66
N PHE A 443 -8.60 -12.66 -8.56
CA PHE A 443 -8.44 -13.81 -9.44
C PHE A 443 -8.66 -13.43 -10.92
N SER A 444 -9.75 -12.72 -11.22
CA SER A 444 -10.08 -12.28 -12.59
C SER A 444 -9.04 -11.29 -13.14
N SER A 445 -8.51 -10.41 -12.28
CA SER A 445 -7.39 -9.53 -12.63
C SER A 445 -6.15 -10.33 -13.02
N MET A 446 -5.81 -11.37 -12.25
CA MET A 446 -4.70 -12.26 -12.56
C MET A 446 -4.92 -13.02 -13.88
N VAL A 447 -6.11 -13.58 -14.09
CA VAL A 447 -6.48 -14.26 -15.34
C VAL A 447 -6.39 -13.32 -16.54
N THR A 448 -6.77 -12.05 -16.38
CA THR A 448 -6.69 -11.03 -17.44
C THR A 448 -5.24 -10.83 -17.88
N VAL A 449 -4.31 -10.66 -16.93
CA VAL A 449 -2.88 -10.52 -17.22
C VAL A 449 -2.30 -11.80 -17.82
N LEU A 450 -2.65 -12.98 -17.27
CA LEU A 450 -2.21 -14.27 -17.81
C LEU A 450 -2.69 -14.48 -19.25
N THR A 451 -3.88 -14.02 -19.59
CA THR A 451 -4.42 -14.08 -20.96
C THR A 451 -3.56 -13.28 -21.93
N VAL A 452 -3.02 -12.12 -21.53
CA VAL A 452 -2.07 -11.36 -22.36
C VAL A 452 -0.79 -12.16 -22.64
N TYR A 453 -0.26 -12.84 -21.62
CA TYR A 453 0.90 -13.72 -21.79
C TYR A 453 0.60 -14.89 -22.72
N VAL A 454 -0.49 -15.63 -22.47
CA VAL A 454 -0.91 -16.76 -23.31
C VAL A 454 -1.14 -16.30 -24.76
N PHE A 455 -1.77 -15.14 -24.95
CA PHE A 455 -1.97 -14.55 -26.26
C PHE A 455 -0.65 -14.27 -26.98
N LEU A 456 0.29 -13.57 -26.36
CA LEU A 456 1.58 -13.23 -26.99
C LEU A 456 2.47 -14.44 -27.23
N TYR A 457 2.56 -15.37 -26.27
CA TYR A 457 3.34 -16.61 -26.44
C TYR A 457 2.70 -17.54 -27.48
N GLY A 458 1.37 -17.64 -27.50
CA GLY A 458 0.65 -18.36 -28.54
C GLY A 458 0.91 -17.77 -29.93
N ARG A 459 0.88 -16.43 -30.04
CA ARG A 459 1.22 -15.72 -31.28
C ARG A 459 2.67 -15.93 -31.69
N LEU A 460 3.61 -15.83 -30.75
CA LEU A 460 5.02 -16.11 -30.99
C LEU A 460 5.20 -17.50 -31.58
N TYR A 461 4.54 -18.51 -31.03
CA TYR A 461 4.57 -19.87 -31.55
C TYR A 461 4.02 -19.96 -32.99
N LEU A 462 2.88 -19.33 -33.27
CA LEU A 462 2.27 -19.33 -34.61
C LEU A 462 3.14 -18.64 -35.67
N VAL A 463 3.79 -17.53 -35.29
CA VAL A 463 4.70 -16.75 -36.15
C VAL A 463 5.96 -17.58 -36.44
N LEU A 464 6.60 -18.11 -35.40
CA LEU A 464 7.88 -18.81 -35.53
C LEU A 464 7.75 -20.18 -36.21
N SER A 465 6.62 -20.87 -36.04
CA SER A 465 6.30 -22.13 -36.74
C SER A 465 5.93 -21.96 -38.22
N GLY A 466 5.68 -20.72 -38.67
CA GLY A 466 5.20 -20.43 -40.02
C GLY A 466 3.72 -20.76 -40.24
N LEU A 467 3.02 -21.32 -39.24
CA LEU A 467 1.61 -21.67 -39.34
C LEU A 467 0.72 -20.44 -39.57
N GLU A 468 1.07 -19.29 -38.99
CA GLU A 468 0.36 -18.03 -39.23
C GLU A 468 0.37 -17.63 -40.70
N LYS A 469 1.51 -17.81 -41.39
CA LYS A 469 1.63 -17.55 -42.83
C LYS A 469 0.73 -18.50 -43.62
N SER A 470 0.69 -19.77 -43.24
CA SER A 470 -0.17 -20.77 -43.91
C SER A 470 -1.66 -20.51 -43.70
N ILE A 471 -2.09 -20.08 -42.51
CA ILE A 471 -3.48 -19.73 -42.19
C ILE A 471 -3.95 -18.52 -43.00
N LEU A 472 -3.11 -17.47 -43.09
CA LEU A 472 -3.49 -16.22 -43.76
C LEU A 472 -3.44 -16.29 -45.30
N LEU A 473 -2.72 -17.27 -45.84
CA LEU A 473 -2.71 -17.57 -47.28
C LEU A 473 -3.85 -18.50 -47.70
N ASP A 474 -4.66 -19.02 -46.77
CA ASP A 474 -5.86 -19.80 -47.10
C ASP A 474 -6.99 -18.85 -47.53
N PRO A 475 -7.42 -18.89 -48.82
CA PRO A 475 -8.43 -17.98 -49.34
C PRO A 475 -9.78 -18.07 -48.60
N ARG A 476 -10.10 -19.21 -47.96
CA ARG A 476 -11.34 -19.38 -47.17
C ARG A 476 -11.38 -18.54 -45.89
N ILE A 477 -10.21 -18.16 -45.38
CA ILE A 477 -10.08 -17.39 -44.13
C ILE A 477 -10.05 -15.90 -44.42
N GLN A 478 -9.47 -15.47 -45.54
CA GLN A 478 -9.41 -14.05 -45.95
C GLN A 478 -10.79 -13.39 -46.07
N GLU A 479 -11.82 -14.14 -46.49
CA GLU A 479 -13.19 -13.62 -46.63
C GLU A 479 -13.94 -13.46 -45.28
N ASN A 480 -13.44 -14.05 -44.17
CA ASN A 480 -14.15 -14.13 -42.89
C ASN A 480 -13.37 -13.53 -41.69
N ILE A 481 -12.45 -12.59 -41.92
CA ILE A 481 -11.63 -12.01 -40.83
C ILE A 481 -12.39 -10.92 -40.05
N GLU A 482 -13.44 -10.33 -40.62
CA GLU A 482 -14.19 -9.20 -40.04
C GLU A 482 -14.84 -9.52 -38.67
N PRO A 483 -15.49 -10.69 -38.45
CA PRO A 483 -16.02 -11.05 -37.14
C PRO A 483 -14.92 -11.21 -36.08
N LEU A 484 -13.77 -11.77 -36.46
CA LEU A 484 -12.62 -11.92 -35.57
C LEU A 484 -12.01 -10.56 -35.20
N GLN A 485 -11.94 -9.63 -36.15
CA GLN A 485 -11.50 -8.26 -35.89
C GLN A 485 -12.45 -7.54 -34.94
N ASN A 486 -13.76 -7.68 -35.14
CA ASN A 486 -14.77 -7.04 -34.29
C ASN A 486 -14.76 -7.62 -32.85
N VAL A 487 -14.56 -8.93 -32.69
CA VAL A 487 -14.39 -9.56 -31.37
C VAL A 487 -13.11 -9.05 -30.68
N LEU A 488 -11.98 -9.00 -31.39
CA LEU A 488 -10.73 -8.47 -30.83
C LEU A 488 -10.81 -6.96 -30.52
N ALA A 489 -11.59 -6.21 -31.30
CA ALA A 489 -11.85 -4.78 -31.08
C ALA A 489 -12.71 -4.50 -29.87
N SER A 490 -13.76 -5.29 -29.66
CA SER A 490 -14.56 -5.18 -28.44
C SER A 490 -13.69 -5.47 -27.20
N GLN A 491 -12.86 -6.52 -27.26
CA GLN A 491 -11.97 -6.91 -26.17
C GLN A 491 -10.94 -5.82 -25.81
N SER A 492 -10.34 -5.13 -26.78
CA SER A 492 -9.32 -4.12 -26.52
C SER A 492 -9.90 -2.89 -25.80
N VAL A 493 -11.11 -2.45 -26.17
CA VAL A 493 -11.84 -1.37 -25.47
C VAL A 493 -12.19 -1.77 -24.04
N PHE A 494 -12.60 -3.03 -23.82
CA PHE A 494 -12.89 -3.53 -22.46
C PHE A 494 -11.62 -3.73 -21.61
N GLN A 495 -10.50 -4.12 -22.22
CA GLN A 495 -9.21 -4.31 -21.53
C GLN A 495 -8.52 -3.00 -21.10
N LEU A 496 -8.84 -1.86 -21.72
CA LEU A 496 -8.32 -0.54 -21.31
C LEU A 496 -8.89 -0.04 -19.97
N GLY A 497 -9.71 -0.85 -19.28
CA GLY A 497 -10.16 -0.53 -17.92
C GLY A 497 -11.31 0.49 -17.85
N LEU A 498 -11.91 0.86 -18.98
CA LEU A 498 -13.05 1.79 -19.04
C LEU A 498 -14.21 1.36 -18.12
N LEU A 499 -14.49 0.05 -18.02
CA LEU A 499 -15.51 -0.48 -17.10
C LEU A 499 -15.12 -0.36 -15.62
N LEU A 500 -13.83 -0.41 -15.29
CA LEU A 500 -13.37 -0.23 -13.91
C LEU A 500 -13.52 1.21 -13.44
N VAL A 501 -13.58 2.17 -14.39
CA VAL A 501 -13.79 3.59 -14.11
C VAL A 501 -15.26 3.97 -14.04
N LEU A 502 -16.16 3.14 -14.59
CA LEU A 502 -17.60 3.42 -14.61
C LEU A 502 -18.19 3.68 -13.20
N PRO A 503 -17.91 2.87 -12.15
CA PRO A 503 -18.43 3.16 -10.81
C PRO A 503 -18.01 4.54 -10.29
N MET A 504 -16.77 4.98 -10.59
CA MET A 504 -16.28 6.29 -10.20
C MET A 504 -17.03 7.41 -10.94
N VAL A 505 -17.20 7.28 -12.26
CA VAL A 505 -17.93 8.28 -13.07
C VAL A 505 -19.40 8.37 -12.64
N MET A 506 -20.02 7.23 -12.34
CA MET A 506 -21.39 7.19 -11.84
C MET A 506 -21.50 7.85 -10.46
N GLU A 507 -20.56 7.59 -9.55
CA GLU A 507 -20.56 8.20 -8.22
C GLU A 507 -20.43 9.72 -8.31
N VAL A 508 -19.43 10.22 -9.04
CA VAL A 508 -19.26 11.67 -9.25
C VAL A 508 -20.46 12.27 -9.96
N GLY A 509 -21.07 11.53 -10.90
CA GLY A 509 -22.29 11.94 -11.60
C GLY A 509 -23.49 12.11 -10.68
N LEU A 510 -23.65 11.22 -9.70
CA LEU A 510 -24.72 11.27 -8.71
C LEU A 510 -24.49 12.35 -7.64
N GLU A 511 -23.25 12.55 -7.18
CA GLU A 511 -22.94 13.53 -6.12
C GLU A 511 -22.80 14.97 -6.64
N LYS A 512 -22.16 15.16 -7.79
CA LYS A 512 -21.78 16.49 -8.33
C LYS A 512 -22.40 16.82 -9.68
N GLY A 513 -23.18 15.91 -10.25
CA GLY A 513 -23.81 16.05 -11.57
C GLY A 513 -22.96 15.50 -12.72
N PHE A 514 -23.63 14.94 -13.74
CA PHE A 514 -23.00 14.26 -14.88
C PHE A 514 -22.08 15.15 -15.72
N ARG A 515 -22.38 16.45 -15.84
CA ARG A 515 -21.50 17.41 -16.56
C ARG A 515 -20.15 17.55 -15.86
N THR A 516 -20.18 17.68 -14.53
CA THR A 516 -18.98 17.74 -13.69
C THR A 516 -18.22 16.42 -13.77
N ALA A 517 -18.92 15.28 -13.71
CA ALA A 517 -18.31 13.96 -13.84
C ALA A 517 -17.57 13.76 -15.16
N LEU A 518 -18.15 14.21 -16.29
CA LEU A 518 -17.46 14.14 -17.59
C LEU A 518 -16.21 15.03 -17.62
N GLY A 519 -16.30 16.25 -17.07
CA GLY A 519 -15.16 17.14 -16.95
C GLY A 519 -14.04 16.56 -16.07
N GLU A 520 -14.38 16.05 -14.88
CA GLU A 520 -13.43 15.40 -13.97
C GLU A 520 -12.81 14.16 -14.61
N PHE A 521 -13.59 13.34 -15.34
CA PHE A 521 -13.06 12.19 -16.07
C PHE A 521 -12.04 12.59 -17.13
N ILE A 522 -12.32 13.62 -17.94
CA ILE A 522 -11.38 14.12 -18.95
C ILE A 522 -10.09 14.61 -18.28
N ILE A 523 -10.21 15.38 -17.19
CA ILE A 523 -9.05 15.87 -16.42
C ILE A 523 -8.23 14.69 -15.88
N MET A 524 -8.87 13.67 -15.32
CA MET A 524 -8.18 12.48 -14.83
C MET A 524 -7.40 11.77 -15.94
N GLN A 525 -7.97 11.65 -17.14
CA GLN A 525 -7.25 11.05 -18.27
C GLN A 525 -6.06 11.90 -18.73
N LEU A 526 -6.20 13.23 -18.78
CA LEU A 526 -5.10 14.14 -19.09
C LEU A 526 -3.97 14.05 -18.06
N GLN A 527 -4.31 13.78 -16.79
CA GLN A 527 -3.36 13.53 -15.70
C GLN A 527 -2.83 12.08 -15.65
N LEU A 528 -3.03 11.30 -16.72
CA LEU A 528 -2.50 9.94 -16.89
C LEU A 528 -3.11 8.89 -15.95
N ALA A 529 -4.39 9.04 -15.55
CA ALA A 529 -5.09 8.05 -14.72
C ALA A 529 -5.03 6.62 -15.31
N SER A 530 -5.17 6.47 -16.63
CA SER A 530 -5.07 5.16 -17.30
C SER A 530 -3.71 4.49 -17.11
N VAL A 531 -2.61 5.26 -17.08
CA VAL A 531 -1.25 4.76 -16.83
C VAL A 531 -1.16 4.26 -15.38
N PHE A 532 -1.68 5.04 -14.43
CA PHE A 532 -1.70 4.68 -13.03
C PHE A 532 -2.52 3.41 -12.74
N PHE A 533 -3.77 3.31 -13.22
CA PHE A 533 -4.61 2.14 -12.96
C PHE A 533 -4.09 0.87 -13.66
N THR A 534 -3.47 1.00 -14.84
CA THR A 534 -2.81 -0.12 -15.51
C THR A 534 -1.59 -0.61 -14.73
N PHE A 535 -0.84 0.31 -14.10
CA PHE A 535 0.22 -0.03 -13.16
C PHE A 535 -0.34 -0.74 -11.91
N GLN A 536 -1.40 -0.18 -11.29
CA GLN A 536 -2.05 -0.77 -10.10
C GLN A 536 -2.52 -2.22 -10.35
N LEU A 537 -3.01 -2.53 -11.55
CA LEU A 537 -3.37 -3.89 -11.96
C LEU A 537 -2.19 -4.87 -11.90
N GLY A 538 -0.99 -4.41 -12.27
CA GLY A 538 0.26 -5.18 -12.18
C GLY A 538 0.61 -5.52 -10.73
N THR A 539 0.53 -4.55 -9.83
CA THR A 539 0.70 -4.73 -8.38
C THR A 539 -0.26 -5.77 -7.84
N LYS A 540 -1.57 -5.60 -8.07
CA LYS A 540 -2.62 -6.51 -7.58
C LYS A 540 -2.36 -7.95 -8.04
N THR A 541 -2.07 -8.12 -9.32
CA THR A 541 -1.82 -9.43 -9.92
C THR A 541 -0.55 -10.09 -9.39
N HIS A 542 0.55 -9.35 -9.26
CA HIS A 542 1.82 -9.91 -8.79
C HIS A 542 1.71 -10.44 -7.36
N TYR A 543 1.22 -9.62 -6.44
CA TYR A 543 1.17 -9.95 -5.02
C TYR A 543 0.09 -11.00 -4.70
N TYR A 544 -1.06 -10.94 -5.38
CA TYR A 544 -2.08 -12.00 -5.29
C TYR A 544 -1.53 -13.34 -5.77
N GLY A 545 -0.96 -13.41 -6.98
CA GLY A 545 -0.43 -14.65 -7.54
C GLY A 545 0.73 -15.23 -6.73
N ARG A 546 1.65 -14.38 -6.25
CA ARG A 546 2.76 -14.78 -5.37
C ARG A 546 2.26 -15.43 -4.09
N THR A 547 1.22 -14.85 -3.48
CA THR A 547 0.63 -15.39 -2.25
C THR A 547 -0.06 -16.73 -2.48
N ILE A 548 -0.77 -16.90 -3.59
CA ILE A 548 -1.41 -18.19 -3.93
C ILE A 548 -0.38 -19.30 -4.14
N LEU A 549 0.75 -19.01 -4.79
CA LEU A 549 1.78 -20.01 -5.11
C LEU A 549 2.69 -20.35 -3.94
N HIS A 550 3.15 -19.32 -3.21
CA HIS A 550 4.22 -19.45 -2.22
C HIS A 550 3.76 -19.22 -0.78
N GLY A 551 2.61 -18.55 -0.58
CA GLY A 551 2.15 -18.12 0.72
C GLY A 551 3.12 -17.14 1.40
N GLY A 552 2.88 -16.89 2.70
CA GLY A 552 3.80 -16.14 3.56
C GLY A 552 3.96 -14.69 3.15
N ALA A 553 2.85 -13.98 2.95
CA ALA A 553 2.88 -12.55 2.66
C ALA A 553 3.58 -11.82 3.81
N LYS A 554 4.71 -11.18 3.50
CA LYS A 554 5.40 -10.35 4.48
C LYS A 554 4.72 -9.00 4.53
N TYR A 555 4.36 -8.53 5.71
CA TYR A 555 3.94 -7.15 5.90
C TYR A 555 5.09 -6.22 5.48
N ILE A 556 4.84 -5.40 4.46
CA ILE A 556 5.71 -4.29 4.09
C ILE A 556 5.11 -3.06 4.78
N PRO A 557 5.80 -2.44 5.75
CA PRO A 557 5.28 -1.27 6.41
C PRO A 557 5.09 -0.16 5.38
N THR A 558 3.86 0.36 5.29
CA THR A 558 3.57 1.60 4.57
C THR A 558 4.19 2.75 5.37
N GLY A 559 5.31 3.29 4.89
CA GLY A 559 5.89 4.49 5.48
C GLY A 559 4.89 5.64 5.36
N ARG A 560 4.50 6.27 6.48
CA ARG A 560 3.58 7.41 6.51
C ARG A 560 4.38 8.71 6.56
N GLY A 561 4.85 9.17 5.40
CA GLY A 561 5.46 10.49 5.25
C GLY A 561 4.40 11.54 4.94
N PHE A 562 4.49 12.71 5.58
CA PHE A 562 3.54 13.82 5.41
C PHE A 562 3.70 14.59 4.09
N VAL A 563 4.82 14.41 3.37
CA VAL A 563 5.18 15.20 2.19
C VAL A 563 5.48 14.30 1.01
N VAL A 564 4.98 14.69 -0.16
CA VAL A 564 5.34 14.14 -1.47
C VAL A 564 6.83 14.42 -1.71
N TYR A 565 7.68 13.39 -1.67
CA TYR A 565 9.13 13.51 -1.85
C TYR A 565 9.60 12.74 -3.09
N HIS A 566 10.77 13.12 -3.60
CA HIS A 566 11.44 12.42 -4.68
C HIS A 566 12.01 11.09 -4.18
N ALA A 567 11.49 9.97 -4.68
CA ALA A 567 12.05 8.65 -4.40
C ALA A 567 13.21 8.36 -5.36
N LYS A 568 14.37 7.97 -4.81
CA LYS A 568 15.57 7.68 -5.61
C LYS A 568 15.33 6.54 -6.59
N PHE A 569 16.00 6.57 -7.74
CA PHE A 569 15.91 5.50 -8.75
C PHE A 569 16.15 4.10 -8.16
N ALA A 570 17.16 3.94 -7.30
CA ALA A 570 17.46 2.64 -6.68
C ALA A 570 16.32 2.13 -5.78
N GLU A 571 15.60 3.01 -5.10
CA GLU A 571 14.43 2.66 -4.29
C GLU A 571 13.28 2.16 -5.16
N ASN A 572 12.91 2.93 -6.19
CA ASN A 572 11.87 2.54 -7.15
C ASN A 572 12.24 1.24 -7.86
N TYR A 573 13.51 1.05 -8.22
CA TYR A 573 14.00 -0.18 -8.82
C TYR A 573 13.80 -1.40 -7.91
N ARG A 574 14.22 -1.31 -6.65
CA ARG A 574 14.07 -2.40 -5.68
C ARG A 574 12.62 -2.78 -5.46
N MET A 575 11.72 -1.80 -5.46
CA MET A 575 10.30 -1.99 -5.20
C MET A 575 9.54 -2.61 -6.38
N TYR A 576 9.88 -2.21 -7.61
CA TYR A 576 9.10 -2.57 -8.81
C TYR A 576 9.78 -3.56 -9.75
N SER A 577 11.03 -3.93 -9.50
CA SER A 577 11.79 -4.88 -10.35
C SER A 577 11.00 -6.16 -10.65
N ARG A 578 10.56 -6.91 -9.62
CA ARG A 578 9.85 -8.19 -9.80
C ARG A 578 8.38 -8.06 -10.12
N SER A 579 7.74 -7.01 -9.62
CA SER A 579 6.30 -6.82 -9.78
C SER A 579 5.95 -6.32 -11.17
N HIS A 580 6.78 -5.42 -11.73
CA HIS A 580 6.50 -4.72 -12.99
C HIS A 580 7.63 -4.81 -14.00
N PHE A 581 8.88 -4.45 -13.66
CA PHE A 581 9.91 -4.21 -14.68
C PHE A 581 10.32 -5.48 -15.43
N VAL A 582 10.56 -6.58 -14.71
CA VAL A 582 10.86 -7.89 -15.32
C VAL A 582 9.72 -8.33 -16.25
N LYS A 583 8.48 -8.17 -15.79
CA LYS A 583 7.28 -8.56 -16.53
C LYS A 583 7.05 -7.68 -17.78
N GLY A 584 7.23 -6.37 -17.62
CA GLY A 584 7.12 -5.39 -18.69
C GLY A 584 8.19 -5.58 -19.76
N LEU A 585 9.43 -5.88 -19.36
CA LEU A 585 10.51 -6.20 -20.31
C LEU A 585 10.28 -7.53 -21.02
N GLU A 586 9.76 -8.55 -20.34
CA GLU A 586 9.38 -9.82 -21.00
C GLU A 586 8.34 -9.56 -22.11
N LEU A 587 7.28 -8.79 -21.79
CA LEU A 587 6.25 -8.42 -22.76
C LEU A 587 6.80 -7.51 -23.88
N LEU A 588 7.73 -6.60 -23.56
CA LEU A 588 8.41 -5.77 -24.54
C LEU A 588 9.18 -6.63 -25.55
N ILE A 589 9.94 -7.62 -25.07
CA ILE A 589 10.68 -8.55 -25.94
C ILE A 589 9.70 -9.33 -26.82
N LEU A 590 8.59 -9.84 -26.26
CA LEU A 590 7.54 -10.52 -27.05
C LEU A 590 7.00 -9.63 -28.17
N LEU A 591 6.69 -8.37 -27.87
CA LEU A 591 6.18 -7.41 -28.84
C LEU A 591 7.20 -7.07 -29.92
N VAL A 592 8.48 -6.92 -29.56
CA VAL A 592 9.57 -6.67 -30.51
C VAL A 592 9.77 -7.88 -31.42
N VAL A 593 9.75 -9.10 -30.88
CA VAL A 593 9.86 -10.33 -31.69
C VAL A 593 8.63 -10.48 -32.59
N TYR A 594 7.44 -10.22 -32.09
CA TYR A 594 6.22 -10.23 -32.89
C TYR A 594 6.27 -9.19 -34.02
N LEU A 595 6.75 -7.97 -33.75
CA LEU A 595 6.96 -6.94 -34.76
C LEU A 595 7.99 -7.38 -35.81
N ALA A 596 9.07 -8.01 -35.40
CA ALA A 596 10.17 -8.41 -36.28
C ALA A 596 9.77 -9.56 -37.24
N TYR A 597 9.07 -10.59 -36.73
CA TYR A 597 8.77 -11.81 -37.47
C TYR A 597 7.32 -11.92 -37.99
N GLY A 598 6.37 -11.17 -37.43
CA GLY A 598 4.95 -11.16 -37.81
C GLY A 598 4.67 -10.42 -39.12
N ARG A 599 5.19 -10.93 -40.25
CA ARG A 599 5.04 -10.29 -41.57
C ARG A 599 3.59 -10.23 -42.07
N SER A 600 2.76 -11.21 -41.72
CA SER A 600 1.43 -11.39 -42.33
C SER A 600 0.40 -10.33 -41.93
N TYR A 601 0.57 -9.64 -40.80
CA TYR A 601 -0.29 -8.53 -40.37
C TYR A 601 0.20 -7.14 -40.84
N ARG A 602 1.43 -7.03 -41.39
CA ARG A 602 1.94 -5.75 -41.90
C ARG A 602 1.16 -5.24 -43.12
N THR A 603 0.55 -6.15 -43.87
CA THR A 603 -0.30 -5.80 -45.03
C THR A 603 -1.57 -5.03 -44.60
N SER A 604 -1.99 -5.16 -43.34
CA SER A 604 -3.08 -4.41 -42.71
C SER A 604 -2.58 -3.74 -41.43
N SER A 605 -1.68 -2.74 -41.57
CA SER A 605 -0.94 -2.13 -40.45
C SER A 605 -1.83 -1.56 -39.33
N SER A 606 -3.06 -1.14 -39.65
CA SER A 606 -4.05 -0.64 -38.70
C SER A 606 -4.47 -1.72 -37.68
N LEU A 607 -4.62 -2.97 -38.10
CA LEU A 607 -5.07 -4.07 -37.25
C LEU A 607 -3.98 -4.53 -36.27
N TYR A 608 -2.73 -4.61 -36.73
CA TYR A 608 -1.60 -4.93 -35.87
C TYR A 608 -1.46 -3.92 -34.74
N LEU A 609 -1.46 -2.63 -35.09
CA LEU A 609 -1.36 -1.55 -34.12
C LEU A 609 -2.53 -1.58 -33.16
N PHE A 610 -3.75 -1.74 -33.66
CA PHE A 610 -4.95 -1.73 -32.83
C PHE A 610 -5.01 -2.90 -31.82
N VAL A 611 -4.61 -4.12 -32.22
CA VAL A 611 -4.58 -5.29 -31.32
C VAL A 611 -3.43 -5.21 -30.31
N THR A 612 -2.28 -4.66 -30.68
CA THR A 612 -1.10 -4.62 -29.80
C THR A 612 -0.97 -3.34 -29.00
N PHE A 613 -1.70 -2.27 -29.35
CA PHE A 613 -1.60 -0.96 -28.69
C PHE A 613 -1.89 -1.03 -27.19
N SER A 614 -2.92 -1.79 -26.78
CA SER A 614 -3.24 -1.99 -25.37
C SER A 614 -2.09 -2.66 -24.60
N ILE A 615 -1.37 -3.59 -25.24
CA ILE A 615 -0.22 -4.27 -24.64
C ILE A 615 1.00 -3.35 -24.60
N TRP A 616 1.27 -2.58 -25.66
CA TRP A 616 2.31 -1.55 -25.66
C TRP A 616 2.06 -0.51 -24.57
N PHE A 617 0.81 -0.07 -24.41
CA PHE A 617 0.39 0.84 -23.36
C PHE A 617 0.60 0.23 -21.96
N MET A 618 0.26 -1.04 -21.77
CA MET A 618 0.51 -1.77 -20.52
C MET A 618 2.01 -1.86 -20.20
N VAL A 619 2.85 -2.19 -21.20
CA VAL A 619 4.30 -2.24 -21.06
C VAL A 619 4.87 -0.87 -20.67
N ALA A 620 4.49 0.19 -21.39
CA ALA A 620 4.93 1.55 -21.08
C ALA A 620 4.51 1.97 -19.66
N SER A 621 3.28 1.64 -19.26
CA SER A 621 2.76 1.94 -17.93
C SER A 621 3.56 1.20 -16.85
N TRP A 622 3.83 -0.10 -17.02
CA TRP A 622 4.58 -0.90 -16.05
C TRP A 622 6.04 -0.48 -15.92
N LEU A 623 6.68 -0.03 -17.01
CA LEU A 623 8.09 0.38 -16.98
C LEU A 623 8.27 1.81 -16.46
N PHE A 624 7.36 2.75 -16.79
CA PHE A 624 7.61 4.17 -16.59
C PHE A 624 6.69 4.88 -15.58
N ALA A 625 5.55 4.31 -15.17
CA ALA A 625 4.66 4.97 -14.21
C ALA A 625 5.35 5.38 -12.89
N PRO A 626 6.22 4.55 -12.26
CA PRO A 626 6.91 4.95 -11.03
C PRO A 626 7.74 6.21 -11.17
N PHE A 627 8.29 6.48 -12.36
CA PHE A 627 9.15 7.63 -12.64
C PHE A 627 8.32 8.85 -13.07
N ILE A 628 7.25 8.63 -13.86
CA ILE A 628 6.33 9.69 -14.28
C ILE A 628 5.61 10.33 -13.10
N PHE A 629 5.20 9.54 -12.10
CA PHE A 629 4.54 10.06 -10.90
C PHE A 629 5.50 10.38 -9.75
N ASN A 630 6.81 10.29 -9.97
CA ASN A 630 7.82 10.65 -8.97
C ASN A 630 8.21 12.14 -9.12
N PRO A 631 8.02 12.96 -8.07
CA PRO A 631 8.34 14.39 -8.11
C PRO A 631 9.79 14.63 -8.53
N SER A 632 10.02 15.65 -9.36
CA SER A 632 11.36 16.07 -9.80
C SER A 632 12.21 14.96 -10.45
N CYS A 633 11.60 13.87 -10.92
CA CYS A 633 12.33 12.74 -11.51
C CYS A 633 13.07 13.10 -12.80
N PHE A 634 12.63 14.12 -13.52
CA PHE A 634 13.26 14.61 -14.75
C PHE A 634 14.10 15.89 -14.51
N GLU A 635 14.49 16.17 -13.27
CA GLU A 635 15.45 17.23 -12.96
C GLU A 635 16.88 16.69 -13.16
N TRP A 636 17.70 17.39 -13.95
CA TRP A 636 19.04 16.93 -14.33
C TRP A 636 19.91 16.60 -13.10
N GLN A 637 19.99 17.50 -12.14
CA GLN A 637 20.83 17.33 -10.95
C GLN A 637 20.44 16.06 -10.16
N LYS A 638 19.14 15.90 -9.87
CA LYS A 638 18.62 14.72 -9.17
C LYS A 638 18.84 13.44 -9.97
N THR A 639 18.71 13.50 -11.29
CA THR A 639 18.95 12.35 -12.17
C THR A 639 20.40 11.90 -12.10
N VAL A 640 21.36 12.84 -12.08
CA VAL A 640 22.78 12.53 -11.88
C VAL A 640 23.02 11.90 -10.50
N ASP A 641 22.43 12.46 -9.45
CA ASP A 641 22.55 11.91 -8.09
C ASP A 641 21.99 10.49 -8.00
N ASP A 642 20.82 10.24 -8.59
CA ASP A 642 20.18 8.93 -8.70
C ASP A 642 21.04 7.91 -9.45
N TRP A 643 21.69 8.33 -10.54
CA TRP A 643 22.63 7.49 -11.28
C TRP A 643 23.79 7.07 -10.39
N THR A 644 24.40 8.02 -9.66
CA THR A 644 25.53 7.73 -8.78
C THR A 644 25.14 6.78 -7.64
N ASP A 645 23.98 7.00 -7.03
CA ASP A 645 23.43 6.16 -5.96
C ASP A 645 23.15 4.74 -6.47
N TRP A 646 22.47 4.59 -7.61
CA TRP A 646 22.18 3.29 -8.20
C TRP A 646 23.46 2.54 -8.59
N ARG A 647 24.45 3.21 -9.19
CA ARG A 647 25.75 2.62 -9.53
C ARG A 647 26.51 2.16 -8.29
N LYS A 648 26.46 2.93 -7.20
CA LYS A 648 27.05 2.57 -5.91
C LYS A 648 26.35 1.33 -5.32
N TRP A 649 25.02 1.32 -5.31
CA TRP A 649 24.22 0.19 -4.82
C TRP A 649 24.47 -1.11 -5.61
N MET A 650 24.58 -1.03 -6.94
CA MET A 650 24.94 -2.16 -7.82
C MET A 650 26.39 -2.66 -7.61
N GLY A 651 27.28 -1.76 -7.15
CA GLY A 651 28.70 -2.05 -6.92
C GLY A 651 29.01 -2.65 -5.55
N ASN A 652 28.22 -2.32 -4.52
CA ASN A 652 28.46 -2.74 -3.13
C ASN A 652 28.23 -4.26 -2.93
N ARG A 653 29.21 -4.94 -2.32
CA ARG A 653 29.11 -6.37 -1.95
C ARG A 653 28.19 -6.56 -0.74
N GLY A 654 27.43 -7.64 -0.70
CA GLY A 654 26.63 -7.98 0.48
C GLY A 654 27.50 -8.56 1.60
N GLY A 655 27.56 -7.90 2.75
CA GLY A 655 28.19 -8.40 3.99
C GLY A 655 27.17 -8.89 5.01
N ILE A 656 27.63 -9.57 6.07
CA ILE A 656 26.77 -9.97 7.20
C ILE A 656 26.21 -8.69 7.86
N GLY A 657 24.89 -8.59 7.94
CA GLY A 657 24.20 -7.45 8.56
C GLY A 657 23.92 -6.24 7.66
N MET A 658 24.32 -6.28 6.38
CA MET A 658 24.01 -5.20 5.44
C MET A 658 22.54 -5.21 4.99
N SER A 659 21.91 -4.04 4.95
CA SER A 659 20.53 -3.91 4.50
C SER A 659 20.43 -4.00 2.97
N GLY A 660 19.27 -4.41 2.46
CA GLY A 660 19.00 -4.43 1.01
C GLY A 660 19.06 -3.04 0.35
N GLU A 661 18.93 -1.98 1.14
CA GLU A 661 19.06 -0.60 0.67
C GLU A 661 20.49 -0.23 0.31
N GLN A 662 21.47 -0.85 0.95
CA GLN A 662 22.89 -0.52 0.79
C GLN A 662 23.60 -1.37 -0.28
N SER A 663 23.10 -2.58 -0.56
CA SER A 663 23.71 -3.50 -1.53
C SER A 663 22.69 -4.27 -2.34
N TRP A 664 22.95 -4.34 -3.65
CA TRP A 664 22.21 -5.18 -4.58
C TRP A 664 22.19 -6.65 -4.18
N GLU A 665 23.31 -7.18 -3.66
CA GLU A 665 23.39 -8.61 -3.30
C GLU A 665 22.51 -8.96 -2.09
N ALA A 666 22.49 -8.09 -1.07
CA ALA A 666 21.61 -8.26 0.09
C ALA A 666 20.14 -8.17 -0.33
N TRP A 667 19.79 -7.20 -1.19
CA TRP A 667 18.44 -7.08 -1.73
C TRP A 667 18.05 -8.29 -2.56
N TRP A 668 18.89 -8.72 -3.50
CA TRP A 668 18.65 -9.86 -4.40
C TRP A 668 18.32 -11.14 -3.62
N ARG A 669 19.10 -11.44 -2.57
CA ARG A 669 18.87 -12.59 -1.67
C ARG A 669 17.59 -12.42 -0.87
N SER A 670 17.32 -11.22 -0.35
CA SER A 670 16.10 -10.95 0.42
C SER A 670 14.82 -11.11 -0.41
N GLU A 671 14.86 -10.69 -1.69
CA GLU A 671 13.71 -10.76 -2.59
C GLU A 671 13.31 -12.20 -2.89
N GLN A 672 14.29 -13.10 -2.99
CA GLN A 672 14.10 -14.54 -3.26
C GLN A 672 13.82 -15.37 -2.01
N ALA A 673 13.80 -14.78 -0.82
CA ALA A 673 13.66 -15.54 0.43
C ALA A 673 12.37 -16.39 0.48
N HIS A 674 11.32 -15.99 -0.25
CA HIS A 674 10.07 -16.73 -0.36
C HIS A 674 10.24 -18.09 -1.06
N LEU A 675 11.11 -18.19 -2.07
CA LEU A 675 11.37 -19.43 -2.82
C LEU A 675 11.96 -20.54 -1.95
N ARG A 676 12.64 -20.18 -0.85
CA ARG A 676 13.21 -21.15 0.10
C ARG A 676 12.15 -21.92 0.90
N LYS A 677 10.94 -21.37 1.00
CA LYS A 677 9.82 -21.96 1.77
C LYS A 677 8.74 -22.57 0.88
N THR A 678 8.98 -22.61 -0.43
CA THR A 678 8.03 -23.05 -1.44
C THR A 678 7.80 -24.57 -1.40
N SER A 679 6.57 -25.00 -1.65
CA SER A 679 6.22 -26.42 -1.76
C SER A 679 6.78 -27.05 -3.04
N VAL A 680 6.99 -28.37 -3.06
CA VAL A 680 7.50 -29.08 -4.25
C VAL A 680 6.61 -28.84 -5.49
N ARG A 681 5.28 -28.75 -5.32
CA ARG A 681 4.35 -28.47 -6.43
C ARG A 681 4.57 -27.09 -7.03
N ALA A 682 4.71 -26.07 -6.17
CA ALA A 682 4.96 -24.71 -6.61
C ALA A 682 6.36 -24.57 -7.24
N LEU A 683 7.37 -25.28 -6.72
CA LEU A 683 8.70 -25.37 -7.34
C LEU A 683 8.64 -25.94 -8.77
N ILE A 684 7.92 -27.06 -8.96
CA ILE A 684 7.73 -27.65 -10.29
C ILE A 684 7.02 -26.66 -11.22
N LEU A 685 6.00 -25.94 -10.73
CA LEU A 685 5.30 -24.94 -11.52
C LEU A 685 6.22 -23.78 -11.93
N GLU A 686 7.07 -23.28 -11.05
CA GLU A 686 8.06 -22.23 -11.37
C GLU A 686 9.03 -22.68 -12.49
N ILE A 687 9.50 -23.93 -12.42
CA ILE A 687 10.35 -24.51 -13.46
C ILE A 687 9.58 -24.61 -14.77
N LEU A 688 8.37 -25.20 -14.76
CA LEU A 688 7.53 -25.33 -15.96
C LEU A 688 7.24 -23.98 -16.61
N MET A 689 6.89 -22.98 -15.80
CA MET A 689 6.66 -21.62 -16.26
C MET A 689 7.94 -21.02 -16.86
N SER A 690 9.12 -21.30 -16.29
CA SER A 690 10.40 -20.80 -16.82
C SER A 690 10.79 -21.43 -18.17
N LEU A 691 10.39 -22.68 -18.44
CA LEU A 691 10.68 -23.35 -19.71
C LEU A 691 10.09 -22.61 -20.93
N ARG A 692 9.07 -21.77 -20.75
CA ARG A 692 8.48 -20.97 -21.83
C ARG A 692 9.52 -20.10 -22.56
N PHE A 693 10.56 -19.67 -21.86
CA PHE A 693 11.62 -18.85 -22.43
C PHE A 693 12.49 -19.62 -23.45
N LEU A 694 12.49 -20.95 -23.43
CA LEU A 694 13.21 -21.76 -24.42
C LEU A 694 12.56 -21.70 -25.81
N ILE A 695 11.28 -21.33 -25.89
CA ILE A 695 10.55 -21.15 -27.16
C ILE A 695 11.23 -20.07 -28.02
N TYR A 696 11.79 -19.01 -27.40
CA TYR A 696 12.50 -17.96 -28.13
C TYR A 696 13.71 -18.50 -28.87
N GLN A 697 14.63 -19.15 -28.16
CA GLN A 697 15.83 -19.72 -28.77
C GLN A 697 15.46 -20.78 -29.79
N TYR A 698 14.54 -21.68 -29.46
CA TYR A 698 14.11 -22.72 -30.38
C TYR A 698 13.58 -22.13 -31.68
N GLY A 699 12.65 -21.17 -31.61
CA GLY A 699 12.07 -20.60 -32.82
C GLY A 699 13.00 -19.64 -33.57
N ILE A 700 13.74 -18.76 -32.88
CA ILE A 700 14.59 -17.74 -33.52
C ILE A 700 15.83 -18.37 -34.18
N VAL A 701 16.43 -19.41 -33.58
CA VAL A 701 17.64 -20.05 -34.12
C VAL A 701 17.42 -20.61 -35.53
N TYR A 702 16.23 -21.13 -35.83
CA TYR A 702 15.90 -21.62 -37.17
C TYR A 702 15.69 -20.52 -38.23
N HIS A 703 15.51 -19.27 -37.81
CA HIS A 703 15.40 -18.12 -38.71
C HIS A 703 16.74 -17.38 -38.90
N LEU A 704 17.82 -17.82 -38.26
CA LEU A 704 19.16 -17.22 -38.43
C LEU A 704 19.75 -17.56 -39.80
N LYS A 705 20.32 -16.56 -40.48
CA LYS A 705 20.92 -16.76 -41.82
C LYS A 705 22.21 -17.56 -41.75
N ILE A 706 22.96 -17.46 -40.65
CA ILE A 706 24.16 -18.28 -40.39
C ILE A 706 23.89 -19.79 -40.44
N ALA A 707 22.66 -20.23 -40.10
CA ALA A 707 22.27 -21.63 -40.16
C ALA A 707 21.99 -22.14 -41.59
N ARG A 708 22.13 -21.28 -42.63
CA ARG A 708 21.87 -21.59 -44.05
C ARG A 708 20.52 -22.29 -44.28
N HIS A 709 19.48 -21.85 -43.57
CA HIS A 709 18.13 -22.45 -43.59
C HIS A 709 18.03 -23.93 -43.17
N SER A 710 19.06 -24.48 -42.52
CA SER A 710 19.01 -25.82 -41.94
C SER A 710 18.10 -25.85 -40.71
N THR A 711 17.04 -26.66 -40.76
CA THR A 711 16.10 -26.88 -39.66
C THR A 711 16.46 -28.09 -38.78
N SER A 712 17.71 -28.58 -38.88
CA SER A 712 18.17 -29.72 -38.08
C SER A 712 18.22 -29.36 -36.60
N ILE A 713 17.75 -30.28 -35.75
CA ILE A 713 17.82 -30.13 -34.28
C ILE A 713 19.25 -29.98 -33.76
N LEU A 714 20.23 -30.40 -34.56
CA LEU A 714 21.65 -30.22 -34.26
C LEU A 714 22.05 -28.73 -34.22
N VAL A 715 21.43 -27.86 -35.03
CA VAL A 715 21.66 -26.40 -34.99
C VAL A 715 21.19 -25.82 -33.65
N TYR A 716 20.03 -26.28 -33.16
CA TYR A 716 19.55 -25.91 -31.84
C TYR A 716 20.49 -26.42 -30.73
N GLY A 717 20.95 -27.67 -30.81
CA GLY A 717 21.95 -28.22 -29.88
C GLY A 717 23.26 -27.43 -29.87
N LEU A 718 23.78 -27.04 -31.03
CA LEU A 718 24.98 -26.19 -31.13
C LEU A 718 24.78 -24.80 -30.55
N SER A 719 23.56 -24.23 -30.64
CA SER A 719 23.27 -22.91 -30.05
C SER A 719 23.42 -22.88 -28.52
N TRP A 720 23.29 -24.02 -27.83
CA TRP A 720 23.55 -24.12 -26.39
C TRP A 720 25.03 -23.96 -26.02
N LEU A 721 25.97 -24.22 -26.94
CA LEU A 721 27.40 -23.95 -26.70
C LEU A 721 27.67 -22.46 -26.52
N VAL A 722 26.90 -21.59 -27.18
CA VAL A 722 26.96 -20.14 -26.97
C VAL A 722 26.57 -19.79 -25.54
N MET A 723 25.47 -20.39 -25.03
CA MET A 723 25.02 -20.17 -23.65
C MET A 723 26.03 -20.69 -22.62
N LEU A 724 26.63 -21.86 -22.87
CA LEU A 724 27.70 -22.40 -22.03
C LEU A 724 28.89 -21.43 -21.97
N THR A 725 29.29 -20.88 -23.12
CA THR A 725 30.39 -19.91 -23.21
C THR A 725 30.08 -18.65 -22.41
N VAL A 726 28.86 -18.12 -22.48
CA VAL A 726 28.42 -16.98 -21.68
C VAL A 726 28.51 -17.28 -20.18
N LEU A 727 28.05 -18.46 -19.74
CA LEU A 727 28.15 -18.87 -18.33
C LEU A 727 29.60 -18.99 -17.84
N VAL A 728 30.50 -19.51 -18.68
CA VAL A 728 31.94 -19.58 -18.38
C VAL A 728 32.55 -18.19 -18.26
N VAL A 729 32.21 -17.27 -19.18
CA VAL A 729 32.67 -15.86 -19.10
C VAL A 729 32.17 -15.19 -17.83
N LEU A 730 30.91 -15.36 -17.46
CA LEU A 730 30.36 -14.83 -16.21
C LEU A 730 31.05 -15.43 -14.99
N LYS A 731 31.41 -16.72 -15.02
CA LYS A 731 32.22 -17.34 -13.96
C LYS A 731 33.61 -16.71 -13.86
N MET A 732 34.30 -16.47 -14.98
CA MET A 732 35.59 -15.79 -15.00
C MET A 732 35.50 -14.37 -14.41
N VAL A 733 34.43 -13.63 -14.72
CA VAL A 733 34.17 -12.31 -14.14
C VAL A 733 33.87 -12.39 -12.65
N SER A 734 33.14 -13.41 -12.19
CA SER A 734 32.85 -13.65 -10.78
C SER A 734 34.13 -13.88 -9.96
N ILE A 735 34.98 -14.82 -10.42
CA ILE A 735 36.27 -15.13 -9.79
C ILE A 735 37.19 -13.91 -9.80
N GLY A 736 37.27 -13.21 -10.94
CA GLY A 736 38.06 -12.00 -11.07
C GLY A 736 37.59 -10.90 -10.13
N ARG A 737 36.27 -10.75 -9.93
CA ARG A 737 35.70 -9.80 -8.97
C ARG A 737 36.06 -10.21 -7.55
N GLN A 738 35.89 -11.48 -7.17
CA GLN A 738 36.21 -11.99 -5.83
C GLN A 738 37.69 -11.78 -5.48
N LYS A 739 38.60 -12.12 -6.40
CA LYS A 739 40.05 -12.15 -6.18
C LYS A 739 40.76 -10.81 -6.33
N PHE A 740 40.27 -9.90 -7.19
CA PHE A 740 40.96 -8.64 -7.51
C PHE A 740 40.15 -7.37 -7.20
N GLY A 741 38.88 -7.50 -6.78
CA GLY A 741 37.96 -6.36 -6.68
C GLY A 741 38.22 -5.37 -5.54
N THR A 742 38.87 -5.79 -4.46
CA THR A 742 39.15 -4.92 -3.29
C THR A 742 40.58 -4.40 -3.28
N ASP A 743 41.56 -5.24 -3.65
CA ASP A 743 42.98 -4.88 -3.46
C ASP A 743 43.66 -4.40 -4.76
N LEU A 744 43.13 -4.75 -5.94
CA LEU A 744 43.77 -4.50 -7.25
C LEU A 744 42.75 -4.13 -8.35
N GLN A 745 42.08 -2.99 -8.22
CA GLN A 745 41.06 -2.51 -9.19
C GLN A 745 41.57 -2.46 -10.65
N LEU A 746 42.86 -2.17 -10.85
CA LEU A 746 43.49 -2.13 -12.17
C LEU A 746 43.48 -3.52 -12.85
N MET A 747 43.81 -4.58 -12.11
CA MET A 747 43.80 -5.95 -12.66
C MET A 747 42.40 -6.40 -13.07
N PHE A 748 41.37 -6.00 -12.32
CA PHE A 748 39.99 -6.28 -12.71
C PHE A 748 39.57 -5.52 -13.97
N ARG A 749 40.05 -4.29 -14.18
CA ARG A 749 39.84 -3.54 -15.43
C ARG A 749 40.57 -4.19 -16.61
N ILE A 750 41.81 -4.66 -16.42
CA ILE A 750 42.57 -5.39 -17.44
C ILE A 750 41.87 -6.68 -17.83
N LEU A 751 41.40 -7.48 -16.86
CA LEU A 751 40.63 -8.70 -17.13
C LEU A 751 39.39 -8.41 -17.99
N LYS A 752 38.64 -7.35 -17.67
CA LYS A 752 37.50 -6.92 -18.49
C LYS A 752 37.92 -6.50 -19.91
N GLY A 753 39.04 -5.79 -20.03
CA GLY A 753 39.60 -5.39 -21.32
C GLY A 753 39.98 -6.60 -22.19
N ILE A 754 40.62 -7.62 -21.60
CA ILE A 754 40.99 -8.87 -22.30
C ILE A 754 39.73 -9.62 -22.75
N LEU A 755 38.74 -9.77 -21.87
CA LEU A 755 37.47 -10.43 -22.21
C LEU A 755 36.73 -9.68 -23.33
N PHE A 756 36.74 -8.35 -23.30
CA PHE A 756 36.14 -7.52 -24.36
C PHE A 756 36.88 -7.68 -25.69
N LEU A 757 38.21 -7.62 -25.68
CA LEU A 757 39.01 -7.81 -26.88
C LEU A 757 38.78 -9.21 -27.48
N GLY A 758 38.77 -10.26 -26.65
CA GLY A 758 38.45 -11.62 -27.07
C GLY A 758 37.05 -11.74 -27.68
N PHE A 759 36.04 -11.10 -27.09
CA PHE A 759 34.70 -11.05 -27.66
C PHE A 759 34.68 -10.35 -29.04
N VAL A 760 35.34 -9.21 -29.17
CA VAL A 760 35.45 -8.48 -30.45
C VAL A 760 36.16 -9.32 -31.51
N THR A 761 37.23 -10.02 -31.16
CA THR A 761 37.94 -10.93 -32.08
C THR A 761 37.04 -12.07 -32.54
N VAL A 762 36.31 -12.74 -31.64
CA VAL A 762 35.37 -13.81 -32.00
C VAL A 762 34.25 -13.28 -32.90
N MET A 763 33.69 -12.11 -32.60
CA MET A 763 32.68 -11.48 -33.45
C MET A 763 33.24 -11.15 -34.84
N ALA A 764 34.44 -10.56 -34.92
CA ALA A 764 35.07 -10.23 -36.20
C ALA A 764 35.29 -11.47 -37.09
N VAL A 765 35.71 -12.60 -36.49
CA VAL A 765 35.85 -13.89 -37.19
C VAL A 765 34.50 -14.40 -37.67
N LEU A 766 33.44 -14.32 -36.85
CA LEU A 766 32.10 -14.74 -37.25
C LEU A 766 31.50 -13.87 -38.37
N PHE A 767 31.81 -12.58 -38.41
CA PHE A 767 31.43 -11.68 -39.51
C PHE A 767 32.23 -11.99 -40.79
N ALA A 768 33.55 -12.15 -40.68
CA ALA A 768 34.44 -12.31 -41.84
C ALA A 768 34.37 -13.70 -42.49
N ILE A 769 34.24 -14.76 -41.68
CA ILE A 769 34.33 -16.15 -42.12
C ILE A 769 33.00 -16.88 -41.94
N GLY A 770 32.28 -16.59 -40.85
CA GLY A 770 31.03 -17.28 -40.49
C GLY A 770 29.80 -16.79 -41.24
N GLY A 771 29.88 -15.68 -41.99
CA GLY A 771 28.73 -15.10 -42.70
C GLY A 771 27.66 -14.51 -41.78
N LEU A 772 28.01 -14.18 -40.54
CA LEU A 772 27.10 -13.56 -39.57
C LEU A 772 26.69 -12.16 -40.06
N THR A 773 25.39 -11.87 -40.09
CA THR A 773 24.88 -10.55 -40.43
C THR A 773 24.51 -9.76 -39.18
N ILE A 774 24.39 -8.43 -39.31
CA ILE A 774 23.88 -7.57 -38.21
C ILE A 774 22.46 -8.02 -37.79
N THR A 775 21.63 -8.47 -38.73
CA THR A 775 20.30 -9.01 -38.41
C THR A 775 20.37 -10.28 -37.57
N ASP A 776 21.36 -11.14 -37.82
CA ASP A 776 21.58 -12.35 -37.03
C ASP A 776 22.06 -12.01 -35.61
N VAL A 777 22.90 -10.98 -35.42
CA VAL A 777 23.30 -10.51 -34.08
C VAL A 777 22.11 -10.01 -33.26
N LEU A 778 21.23 -9.22 -33.87
CA LEU A 778 20.00 -8.76 -33.22
C LEU A 778 19.05 -9.92 -32.90
N ALA A 779 18.87 -10.86 -33.82
CA ALA A 779 18.06 -12.06 -33.60
C ALA A 779 18.64 -12.95 -32.49
N CYS A 780 19.95 -13.18 -32.48
CA CYS A 780 20.65 -13.89 -31.41
C CYS A 780 20.42 -13.22 -30.04
N THR A 781 20.43 -11.89 -29.98
CA THR A 781 20.13 -11.16 -28.73
C THR A 781 18.71 -11.45 -28.26
N LEU A 782 17.72 -11.41 -29.16
CA LEU A 782 16.32 -11.72 -28.86
C LEU A 782 16.06 -13.20 -28.52
N GLY A 783 16.92 -14.13 -28.95
CA GLY A 783 16.82 -15.56 -28.63
C GLY A 783 17.57 -15.97 -27.34
N PHE A 784 18.80 -15.49 -27.16
CA PHE A 784 19.66 -15.90 -26.04
C PHE A 784 19.36 -15.13 -24.75
N LEU A 785 18.90 -13.88 -24.82
CA LEU A 785 18.55 -13.11 -23.62
C LEU A 785 17.38 -13.77 -22.85
N PRO A 786 16.28 -14.22 -23.48
CA PRO A 786 15.27 -15.05 -22.81
C PRO A 786 15.83 -16.37 -22.25
N THR A 787 16.76 -17.01 -22.97
CA THR A 787 17.36 -18.28 -22.54
C THR A 787 18.18 -18.14 -21.27
N GLY A 788 19.00 -17.09 -21.15
CA GLY A 788 19.70 -16.78 -19.90
C GLY A 788 18.72 -16.45 -18.76
N TRP A 789 17.57 -15.85 -19.09
CA TRP A 789 16.49 -15.59 -18.12
C TRP A 789 15.88 -16.90 -17.60
N CYS A 790 15.71 -17.90 -18.47
CA CYS A 790 15.30 -19.26 -18.09
C CYS A 790 16.26 -19.87 -17.07
N ILE A 791 17.57 -19.86 -17.38
CA ILE A 791 18.62 -20.39 -16.51
C ILE A 791 18.62 -19.67 -15.16
N LEU A 792 18.45 -18.35 -15.18
CA LEU A 792 18.37 -17.53 -13.99
C LEU A 792 17.17 -17.94 -13.11
N LEU A 793 15.95 -17.99 -13.66
CA LEU A 793 14.74 -18.32 -12.89
C LEU A 793 14.78 -19.75 -12.34
N ILE A 794 15.22 -20.73 -13.14
CA ILE A 794 15.40 -22.12 -12.66
C ILE A 794 16.46 -22.16 -11.56
N GLY A 795 17.57 -21.43 -11.73
CA GLY A 795 18.61 -21.30 -10.72
C GLY A 795 18.11 -20.71 -9.41
N GLN A 796 17.26 -19.67 -9.47
CA GLN A 796 16.63 -19.07 -8.30
C GLN A 796 15.62 -20.01 -7.62
N ALA A 797 14.80 -20.70 -8.39
CA ALA A 797 13.82 -21.66 -7.88
C ALA A 797 14.52 -22.84 -7.16
N CYS A 798 15.63 -23.32 -7.73
CA CYS A 798 16.46 -24.39 -7.17
C CYS A 798 17.55 -23.88 -6.19
N ALA A 799 17.49 -22.62 -5.74
CA ALA A 799 18.50 -22.01 -4.87
C ALA A 799 18.83 -22.87 -3.63
N PRO A 800 17.86 -23.46 -2.89
CA PRO A 800 18.18 -24.27 -1.70
C PRO A 800 19.09 -25.48 -2.00
N MET A 801 19.07 -25.99 -3.23
CA MET A 801 19.89 -27.13 -3.65
C MET A 801 21.24 -26.68 -4.22
N ILE A 802 21.25 -25.57 -4.96
CA ILE A 802 22.40 -25.12 -5.76
C ILE A 802 23.31 -24.16 -4.97
N GLU A 803 22.83 -23.52 -3.90
CA GLU A 803 23.60 -22.57 -3.07
C GLU A 803 24.93 -23.14 -2.53
N ARG A 804 25.02 -24.46 -2.32
CA ARG A 804 26.25 -25.13 -1.85
C ARG A 804 27.23 -25.46 -2.98
N THR A 805 26.84 -25.24 -4.23
CA THR A 805 27.65 -25.56 -5.41
C THR A 805 28.34 -24.31 -5.95
N MET A 806 29.43 -24.50 -6.70
CA MET A 806 30.14 -23.39 -7.36
C MET A 806 29.33 -22.69 -8.46
N LEU A 807 28.16 -23.22 -8.83
CA LEU A 807 27.27 -22.65 -9.85
C LEU A 807 26.46 -21.46 -9.34
N TRP A 808 26.22 -21.36 -8.03
CA TRP A 808 25.43 -20.27 -7.44
C TRP A 808 26.04 -18.90 -7.71
N ASP A 809 27.37 -18.78 -7.60
CA ASP A 809 28.09 -17.54 -7.91
C ASP A 809 27.87 -17.07 -9.36
N SER A 810 27.82 -18.02 -10.31
CA SER A 810 27.53 -17.72 -11.72
C SER A 810 26.10 -17.25 -11.91
N ILE A 811 25.13 -17.88 -11.24
CA ILE A 811 23.72 -17.47 -11.27
C ILE A 811 23.56 -16.07 -10.68
N GLN A 812 24.28 -15.77 -9.60
CA GLN A 812 24.26 -14.45 -8.97
C GLN A 812 24.84 -13.37 -9.90
N GLU A 813 25.98 -13.61 -10.55
CA GLU A 813 26.51 -12.64 -11.52
C GLU A 813 25.63 -12.50 -12.76
N LEU A 814 24.99 -13.60 -13.23
CA LEU A 814 24.00 -13.56 -14.30
C LEU A 814 22.83 -12.64 -13.90
N GLY A 815 22.26 -12.84 -12.70
CA GLY A 815 21.21 -11.98 -12.16
C GLY A 815 21.63 -10.51 -12.09
N ARG A 816 22.87 -10.23 -11.67
CA ARG A 816 23.41 -8.87 -11.64
C ARG A 816 23.52 -8.25 -13.02
N ALA A 817 23.91 -9.03 -14.03
CA ALA A 817 23.98 -8.57 -15.41
C ALA A 817 22.59 -8.21 -15.95
N TYR A 818 21.58 -9.06 -15.71
CA TYR A 818 20.19 -8.76 -16.08
C TYR A 818 19.68 -7.49 -15.41
N ASP A 819 19.89 -7.37 -14.10
CA ASP A 819 19.41 -6.21 -13.36
C ASP A 819 20.11 -4.91 -13.80
N ASN A 820 21.40 -4.98 -14.12
CA ASN A 820 22.16 -3.84 -14.66
C ASN A 820 21.64 -3.44 -16.05
N ILE A 821 21.39 -4.40 -16.96
CA ILE A 821 20.82 -4.13 -18.28
C ILE A 821 19.41 -3.54 -18.15
N MET A 822 18.56 -4.12 -17.30
CA MET A 822 17.22 -3.60 -17.04
C MET A 822 17.26 -2.19 -16.47
N GLY A 823 18.14 -1.92 -15.49
CA GLY A 823 18.31 -0.58 -14.92
C GLY A 823 18.75 0.43 -15.97
N LEU A 824 19.68 0.07 -16.87
CA LEU A 824 20.09 0.91 -17.99
C LEU A 824 18.95 1.21 -18.96
N ILE A 825 18.16 0.20 -19.35
CA ILE A 825 17.01 0.38 -20.25
C ILE A 825 15.99 1.35 -19.67
N LEU A 826 15.76 1.30 -18.35
CA LEU A 826 14.85 2.21 -17.66
C LEU A 826 15.45 3.61 -17.50
N PHE A 827 16.74 3.69 -17.15
CA PHE A 827 17.40 4.95 -16.82
C PHE A 827 17.68 5.81 -18.07
N LEU A 828 18.02 5.20 -19.21
CA LEU A 828 18.38 5.93 -20.44
C LEU A 828 17.28 6.91 -20.91
N PRO A 829 16.00 6.51 -21.04
CA PRO A 829 14.93 7.44 -21.36
C PRO A 829 14.76 8.55 -20.32
N ILE A 830 14.91 8.25 -19.03
CA ILE A 830 14.79 9.24 -17.94
C ILE A 830 15.92 10.27 -18.06
N GLY A 831 17.16 9.81 -18.21
CA GLY A 831 18.33 10.66 -18.42
C GLY A 831 18.18 11.55 -19.65
N PHE A 832 17.70 10.99 -20.76
CA PHE A 832 17.44 11.76 -21.98
C PHE A 832 16.36 12.84 -21.75
N LEU A 833 15.24 12.49 -21.14
CA LEU A 833 14.16 13.43 -20.86
C LEU A 833 14.57 14.51 -19.85
N SER A 834 15.44 14.18 -18.90
CA SER A 834 15.95 15.13 -17.90
C SER A 834 16.85 16.23 -18.48
N TRP A 835 17.38 16.04 -19.69
CA TRP A 835 18.11 17.08 -20.42
C TRP A 835 17.19 18.27 -20.74
N PHE A 836 15.89 18.03 -20.91
CA PHE A 836 14.93 19.03 -21.34
C PHE A 836 14.19 19.64 -20.14
N PRO A 837 14.48 20.90 -19.74
CA PRO A 837 13.90 21.49 -18.52
C PRO A 837 12.36 21.55 -18.53
N PHE A 838 11.77 21.74 -19.72
CA PHE A 838 10.32 21.81 -19.88
C PHE A 838 9.60 20.51 -19.46
N VAL A 839 10.27 19.35 -19.52
CA VAL A 839 9.67 18.06 -19.14
C VAL A 839 9.39 18.02 -17.64
N SER A 840 10.36 18.46 -16.83
CA SER A 840 10.21 18.56 -15.37
C SER A 840 9.12 19.57 -14.97
N GLU A 841 9.06 20.72 -15.66
CA GLU A 841 7.99 21.69 -15.45
C GLU A 841 6.62 21.16 -15.84
N PHE A 842 6.52 20.50 -16.99
CA PHE A 842 5.28 19.92 -17.49
C PHE A 842 4.76 18.84 -16.54
N GLN A 843 5.64 17.93 -16.09
CA GLN A 843 5.33 16.92 -15.08
C GLN A 843 4.77 17.57 -13.81
N THR A 844 5.47 18.59 -13.29
CA THR A 844 5.12 19.24 -12.02
C THR A 844 3.77 19.96 -12.11
N ARG A 845 3.48 20.64 -13.23
CA ARG A 845 2.21 21.36 -13.44
C ARG A 845 1.03 20.43 -13.72
N LEU A 846 1.26 19.32 -14.41
CA LEU A 846 0.21 18.37 -14.78
C LEU A 846 -0.21 17.50 -13.59
N LEU A 847 0.77 17.00 -12.82
CA LEU A 847 0.56 15.93 -11.85
C LEU A 847 0.46 16.39 -10.40
N PHE A 848 0.93 17.60 -10.07
CA PHE A 848 0.98 18.08 -8.68
C PHE A 848 0.29 19.44 -8.53
N ASN A 849 -0.25 19.69 -7.33
CA ASN A 849 -1.04 20.89 -7.06
C ASN A 849 -0.20 22.17 -7.20
N GLN A 850 -0.76 23.22 -7.82
CA GLN A 850 -0.13 24.53 -8.00
C GLN A 850 0.41 25.15 -6.70
N ALA A 851 -0.20 24.89 -5.54
CA ALA A 851 0.30 25.35 -4.25
C ALA A 851 1.63 24.69 -3.87
N PHE A 852 1.77 23.39 -4.14
CA PHE A 852 3.03 22.65 -4.01
C PHE A 852 4.06 23.10 -5.06
N SER A 853 3.62 23.28 -6.32
CA SER A 853 4.47 23.73 -7.43
C SER A 853 5.02 25.15 -7.23
N ARG A 854 4.23 26.08 -6.68
CA ARG A 854 4.69 27.43 -6.31
C ARG A 854 5.67 27.40 -5.13
N GLY A 855 5.43 26.56 -4.14
CA GLY A 855 6.37 26.33 -3.03
C GLY A 855 7.73 25.79 -3.49
N LEU A 856 7.71 24.80 -4.40
CA LEU A 856 8.90 24.25 -5.06
C LEU A 856 9.66 25.28 -5.90
N GLN A 857 8.95 26.09 -6.69
CA GLN A 857 9.56 27.15 -7.50
C GLN A 857 10.22 28.23 -6.63
N ILE A 858 9.55 28.69 -5.57
CA ILE A 858 10.09 29.68 -4.63
C ILE A 858 11.29 29.10 -3.87
N SER A 859 11.21 27.83 -3.46
CA SER A 859 12.33 27.17 -2.78
C SER A 859 13.55 27.00 -3.69
N ARG A 860 13.36 26.65 -4.97
CA ARG A 860 14.44 26.60 -5.97
C ARG A 860 15.11 27.95 -6.19
N ILE A 861 14.34 29.04 -6.20
CA ILE A 861 14.87 30.41 -6.31
C ILE A 861 15.68 30.78 -5.06
N LEU A 862 15.18 30.44 -3.87
CA LEU A 862 15.87 30.71 -2.59
C LEU A 862 17.10 29.83 -2.36
N ALA A 863 17.10 28.59 -2.82
CA ALA A 863 18.26 27.68 -2.79
C ALA A 863 19.35 28.17 -3.76
N GLY A 864 18.96 28.59 -4.98
CA GLY A 864 19.87 29.22 -5.92
C GLY A 864 20.49 30.53 -5.39
N GLN A 865 19.81 31.27 -4.51
CA GLN A 865 20.39 32.44 -3.83
C GLN A 865 21.39 32.08 -2.72
N LYS A 866 21.27 30.91 -2.08
CA LYS A 866 22.25 30.46 -1.08
C LYS A 866 23.57 30.02 -1.70
N ASP A 867 23.52 29.36 -2.86
CA ASP A 867 24.73 28.95 -3.59
C ASP A 867 25.50 30.15 -4.17
N ILE A 868 24.85 31.29 -4.36
CA ILE A 868 25.50 32.55 -4.77
C ILE A 868 26.14 33.26 -3.57
N GLY A 869 25.59 33.11 -2.36
CA GLY A 869 26.10 33.75 -1.13
C GLY A 869 27.28 33.02 -0.47
N GLU A 870 27.68 31.84 -0.94
CA GLU A 870 28.92 31.16 -0.53
C GLU A 870 30.12 31.47 -1.47
N PHE A 871 29.92 32.34 -2.47
CA PHE A 871 30.96 32.83 -3.38
C PHE A 871 31.19 34.36 -3.30
N GLU A 872 30.72 35.01 -2.24
CA GLU A 872 31.21 36.32 -1.75
C GLU A 872 31.83 36.14 -0.37
#